data_AF-A0A8J3AE71-F1
#
_entry.id   AF-A0A8J3AE71-F1
#
_cell.length_a   1.000
_cell.length_b   1.000
_cell.length_c   1.000
_cell.angle_alpha   90.00
_cell.angle_beta   90.00
_cell.angle_gamma   90.00
#
_symmetry.space_group_name_H-M   'P 1'
#
loop_
_entity.id
_entity.type
_entity.pdbx_description
1 polymer ?
#
loop_
_entity_poly.entity_id
_entity_poly.type
_entity_poly.pdbx_seq_one_letter_code
_entity_poly.pdbx_strand_id
1 'polypeptide(L)'
;MSNTFPKATAQDGMQQVMPNPSFPDLEVSILKYWDQDDTFQKSVEQRPSGDHSGNEFVFFDGPPFANGLPHYGHLLTGYAKDVIPRYQTMKGRKVNRVFGWDTHGLPAELEAQKELGIDSVEQIEEMGIDKFNDACRTSVLKYTNEWQDYVHRQARWVDFEHGYKTLNIPYMESVMWAFKQLYDKGLAYQGYRVLPYCPKDQTPLSAHELRMDDDVYQNRQDTTVSVAVKLRDEEDAYAVFWTTTPWTVPTNFAIVVGADIDYVEVQPTEGKFAGKKFYFAKALVGSYEKELGENYEVVRELKGSDMVGWRYWPVFPYFASDAATSEAGTPGPNAYQIFTADYVDTTEGTGLVHQAPYGEDDMNTLNAHNIRSTDVLDAGCRFTDACPEYEGLSVFDANSPILRNLRAGDGPLAQVPEEHRALLFQEKSYVHSYPHCWRCATPLIYKPVSSWFVSVTKIKDRLLELNQEINWIPGNVKDGQFGKWLANARDWSISRNRFWGSPIPVWVSDDPNYPRVDVYGSLEELKRDFGDYPRDHEGNINMHRPYIDELTRPNPDDPTGKSTMHRISDVLDCWFESGSMPFAQFHYPFENKEYFEQHFPCDYIVEYIGQTRGWFYTMHIMATALFDRPAYKNVICHGIVLGSDGQKMSKHLRNYPDVNGVFDKYGSDAMRWFLMSSPILRGGNLIVTAEGIRDTVRQVMLPVWSSYYFFTMYANAANHGAGYDARMLRTEEVASLPQMDKYLLARLHQLVAQVQEQLDHFEISNACDAVSDFIDVLTNWYIRNTRDRFWNEDEHAFNTLYTALEVLARVMAPLAPMESEAIWRGLTGGESVHLTDWPFLADEHTGAVTELGAVLVDDPDLVAAMEQVRDVVSGTLSLRKAQQIRVRQPLSTLTVVGADVQAIEPYTDVLKSELNIKHIALVRLDDAEQHGLRIVNELKVNARAAGPRLGKNVQFAIRASKSGNWHVGEDGMPVVDTPNGELALVQGEFELINRVELAEEDAHTSVASASLPKGGFIVMNTTLDADLLAEGYARDAIRAVQDARKEAGLEITDRIVLTLQAPEADAAKLEQFRDLIAGETLATTLTVEPQNVQELQVSVAKA
;
A
#
# COMPACT_ATOMS: atom_id res chain seq x y z
N MET A 1 -33.74 10.50 34.45
CA MET A 1 -32.69 9.56 33.99
C MET A 1 -31.68 9.41 35.10
N SER A 2 -30.93 8.31 35.16
CA SER A 2 -29.88 8.16 36.17
C SER A 2 -28.77 9.21 35.95
N ASN A 3 -28.27 9.85 37.00
CA ASN A 3 -27.11 10.77 36.92
C ASN A 3 -25.77 10.02 36.86
N THR A 4 -25.82 8.72 36.55
CA THR A 4 -24.66 7.83 36.52
C THR A 4 -24.29 7.44 35.10
N PHE A 5 -23.00 7.28 34.85
CA PHE A 5 -22.40 6.77 33.62
C PHE A 5 -21.90 5.33 33.82
N PRO A 6 -21.91 4.47 32.79
CA PRO A 6 -22.35 4.74 31.42
C PRO A 6 -23.88 4.93 31.33
N LYS A 7 -24.33 5.80 30.42
CA LYS A 7 -25.74 6.02 30.10
C LYS A 7 -26.34 4.89 29.27
N ALA A 8 -25.53 4.29 28.38
CA ALA A 8 -25.85 3.09 27.62
C ALA A 8 -24.61 2.20 27.49
N THR A 9 -24.80 0.89 27.43
CA THR A 9 -23.74 -0.10 27.20
C THR A 9 -24.23 -1.17 26.23
N ALA A 10 -23.33 -1.66 25.37
CA ALA A 10 -23.58 -2.83 24.53
C ALA A 10 -23.25 -4.16 25.25
N GLN A 11 -22.51 -4.11 26.37
CA GLN A 11 -22.15 -5.29 27.15
C GLN A 11 -23.22 -5.59 28.20
N ASP A 12 -23.84 -6.77 28.08
CA ASP A 12 -24.84 -7.26 29.03
C ASP A 12 -24.29 -7.31 30.46
N GLY A 13 -24.97 -6.63 31.39
CA GLY A 13 -24.65 -6.65 32.83
C GLY A 13 -23.55 -5.69 33.28
N MET A 14 -22.94 -4.90 32.38
CA MET A 14 -21.94 -3.91 32.75
C MET A 14 -22.60 -2.66 33.36
N GLN A 15 -22.53 -2.53 34.69
CA GLN A 15 -23.11 -1.39 35.42
C GLN A 15 -22.12 -0.24 35.66
N GLN A 16 -20.82 -0.46 35.43
CA GLN A 16 -19.75 0.52 35.64
C GLN A 16 -18.66 0.36 34.57
N VAL A 17 -17.97 1.46 34.24
CA VAL A 17 -16.81 1.45 33.34
C VAL A 17 -15.62 0.82 34.03
N MET A 18 -14.99 -0.16 33.39
CA MET A 18 -13.79 -0.84 33.92
C MET A 18 -12.52 -0.05 33.56
N PRO A 19 -11.51 0.03 34.44
CA PRO A 19 -10.26 0.74 34.16
C PRO A 19 -9.43 0.09 33.05
N ASN A 20 -9.46 -1.25 32.95
CA ASN A 20 -8.73 -2.02 31.94
C ASN A 20 -9.74 -2.89 31.17
N PRO A 21 -10.26 -2.42 30.03
CA PRO A 21 -11.23 -3.18 29.24
C PRO A 21 -10.53 -4.27 28.42
N SER A 22 -11.30 -5.30 28.07
CA SER A 22 -10.96 -6.18 26.95
C SER A 22 -11.52 -5.55 25.68
N PHE A 23 -10.69 -4.89 24.87
CA PHE A 23 -11.12 -4.30 23.60
C PHE A 23 -11.74 -5.35 22.66
N PRO A 24 -11.19 -6.58 22.50
CA PRO A 24 -11.83 -7.60 21.68
C PRO A 24 -13.27 -7.92 22.10
N ASP A 25 -13.52 -8.09 23.41
CA ASP A 25 -14.87 -8.40 23.91
C ASP A 25 -15.82 -7.21 23.78
N LEU A 26 -15.30 -5.99 23.92
CA LEU A 26 -16.04 -4.75 23.68
C LEU A 26 -16.47 -4.68 22.21
N GLU A 27 -15.54 -4.87 21.29
CA GLU A 27 -15.78 -4.85 19.84
C GLU A 27 -16.83 -5.87 19.41
N VAL A 28 -16.75 -7.12 19.89
CA VAL A 28 -17.76 -8.16 19.62
C VAL A 28 -19.15 -7.73 20.08
N SER A 29 -19.24 -7.08 21.24
CA SER A 29 -20.51 -6.60 21.78
C SER A 29 -21.09 -5.44 20.95
N ILE A 30 -20.23 -4.55 20.45
CA ILE A 30 -20.61 -3.44 19.57
C ILE A 30 -21.08 -3.93 18.20
N LEU A 31 -20.36 -4.88 17.60
CA LEU A 31 -20.76 -5.49 16.32
C LEU A 31 -22.15 -6.12 16.43
N LYS A 32 -22.39 -6.91 17.48
CA LYS A 32 -23.71 -7.49 17.76
C LYS A 32 -24.80 -6.42 17.93
N TYR A 33 -24.48 -5.30 18.59
CA TYR A 33 -25.41 -4.19 18.72
C TYR A 33 -25.76 -3.57 17.37
N TRP A 34 -24.77 -3.28 16.52
CA TRP A 34 -25.01 -2.72 15.19
C TRP A 34 -25.85 -3.64 14.30
N ASP A 35 -25.63 -4.95 14.39
CA ASP A 35 -26.42 -5.94 13.64
C ASP A 35 -27.88 -5.98 14.10
N GLN A 36 -28.12 -5.86 15.42
CA GLN A 36 -29.47 -5.89 15.98
C GLN A 36 -30.26 -4.61 15.73
N ASP A 37 -29.55 -3.50 15.60
CA ASP A 37 -30.12 -2.17 15.43
C ASP A 37 -30.14 -1.71 13.96
N ASP A 38 -29.63 -2.51 13.02
CA ASP A 38 -29.48 -2.14 11.60
C ASP A 38 -28.73 -0.80 11.41
N THR A 39 -27.73 -0.53 12.28
CA THR A 39 -27.10 0.79 12.37
C THR A 39 -26.42 1.22 11.06
N PHE A 40 -25.83 0.28 10.31
CA PHE A 40 -25.24 0.59 9.01
C PHE A 40 -26.30 1.08 8.01
N GLN A 41 -27.39 0.34 7.83
CA GLN A 41 -28.47 0.68 6.90
C GLN A 41 -29.10 2.02 7.29
N LYS A 42 -29.40 2.22 8.57
CA LYS A 42 -29.87 3.52 9.09
C LYS A 42 -28.92 4.66 8.74
N SER A 43 -27.60 4.45 8.86
CA SER A 43 -26.59 5.48 8.54
C SER A 43 -26.63 5.92 7.07
N VAL A 44 -27.00 5.02 6.15
CA VAL A 44 -27.15 5.32 4.72
C VAL A 44 -28.52 5.92 4.42
N GLU A 45 -29.59 5.35 4.97
CA GLU A 45 -30.98 5.76 4.69
C GLU A 45 -31.32 7.14 5.24
N GLN A 46 -30.74 7.54 6.36
CA GLN A 46 -30.96 8.88 6.93
C GLN A 46 -30.35 10.00 6.09
N ARG A 47 -29.51 9.69 5.10
CA ARG A 47 -28.86 10.66 4.21
C ARG A 47 -29.59 10.72 2.88
N PRO A 48 -30.23 11.85 2.52
CA PRO A 48 -30.93 11.96 1.25
C PRO A 48 -29.94 12.00 0.08
N SER A 49 -30.31 11.41 -1.05
CA SER A 49 -29.53 11.42 -2.30
C SER A 49 -29.38 12.83 -2.90
N GLY A 50 -30.32 13.74 -2.61
CA GLY A 50 -30.42 15.06 -3.24
C GLY A 50 -31.07 15.00 -4.64
N ASP A 51 -31.10 16.14 -5.32
CA ASP A 51 -31.54 16.19 -6.72
C ASP A 51 -30.44 15.62 -7.63
N HIS A 52 -30.80 14.68 -8.52
CA HIS A 52 -29.87 13.99 -9.43
C HIS A 52 -28.56 13.52 -8.76
N SER A 53 -28.68 12.78 -7.64
CA SER A 53 -27.56 12.26 -6.82
C SER A 53 -26.55 13.31 -6.31
N GLY A 54 -26.92 14.60 -6.29
CA GLY A 54 -26.01 15.69 -5.91
C GLY A 54 -25.47 15.63 -4.48
N ASN A 55 -26.10 14.86 -3.59
CA ASN A 55 -25.64 14.60 -2.22
C ASN A 55 -24.99 13.22 -2.00
N GLU A 56 -24.81 12.43 -3.06
CA GLU A 56 -24.12 11.14 -2.96
C GLU A 56 -22.61 11.30 -3.05
N PHE A 57 -21.89 10.42 -2.36
CA PHE A 57 -20.46 10.22 -2.57
C PHE A 57 -20.29 8.79 -3.10
N VAL A 58 -19.91 8.69 -4.37
CA VAL A 58 -19.84 7.42 -5.10
C VAL A 58 -18.52 6.74 -4.81
N PHE A 59 -18.61 5.57 -4.18
CA PHE A 59 -17.47 4.71 -3.86
C PHE A 59 -17.55 3.43 -4.68
N PHE A 60 -16.47 3.06 -5.37
CA PHE A 60 -16.35 1.76 -6.02
C PHE A 60 -15.42 0.84 -5.24
N ASP A 61 -15.96 -0.33 -4.89
CA ASP A 61 -15.23 -1.36 -4.18
C ASP A 61 -14.59 -2.33 -5.17
N GLY A 62 -13.25 -2.36 -5.22
CA GLY A 62 -12.51 -3.34 -6.03
C GLY A 62 -12.82 -4.76 -5.60
N PRO A 63 -13.32 -5.61 -6.52
CA PRO A 63 -13.79 -6.94 -6.16
C PRO A 63 -12.60 -7.86 -5.90
N PRO A 64 -12.43 -8.41 -4.68
CA PRO A 64 -11.42 -9.44 -4.45
C PRO A 64 -11.75 -10.72 -5.21
N PHE A 65 -10.72 -11.50 -5.51
CA PHE A 65 -10.87 -12.86 -6.01
C PHE A 65 -11.40 -13.77 -4.89
N ALA A 66 -12.46 -14.52 -5.19
CA ALA A 66 -13.09 -15.46 -4.27
C ALA A 66 -12.35 -16.82 -4.22
N ASN A 67 -11.03 -16.84 -3.99
CA ASN A 67 -10.22 -18.06 -4.09
C ASN A 67 -9.30 -18.34 -2.88
N GLY A 68 -9.54 -17.67 -1.75
CA GLY A 68 -8.80 -17.93 -0.52
C GLY A 68 -9.09 -16.92 0.58
N LEU A 69 -8.60 -17.23 1.80
CA LEU A 69 -8.78 -16.37 2.97
C LEU A 69 -8.07 -15.00 2.86
N PRO A 70 -8.62 -13.94 3.49
CA PRO A 70 -8.01 -12.62 3.62
C PRO A 70 -6.61 -12.63 4.26
N HIS A 71 -5.85 -11.56 4.04
CA HIS A 71 -4.50 -11.33 4.59
C HIS A 71 -4.30 -9.82 4.79
N TYR A 72 -3.27 -9.35 5.51
CA TYR A 72 -3.09 -7.92 5.83
C TYR A 72 -3.20 -6.93 4.65
N GLY A 73 -2.85 -7.32 3.43
CA GLY A 73 -3.16 -6.53 2.23
C GLY A 73 -4.67 -6.21 2.10
N HIS A 74 -5.54 -7.22 2.16
CA HIS A 74 -7.00 -7.04 2.14
C HIS A 74 -7.51 -6.22 3.33
N LEU A 75 -6.89 -6.34 4.51
CA LEU A 75 -7.32 -5.57 5.70
C LEU A 75 -6.97 -4.11 5.54
N LEU A 76 -5.73 -3.81 5.16
CA LEU A 76 -5.30 -2.45 4.90
C LEU A 76 -6.24 -1.76 3.91
N THR A 77 -6.50 -2.41 2.78
CA THR A 77 -7.44 -1.90 1.77
C THR A 77 -8.85 -1.76 2.35
N GLY A 78 -9.35 -2.78 3.05
CA GLY A 78 -10.69 -2.76 3.67
C GLY A 78 -10.89 -1.65 4.69
N TYR A 79 -9.88 -1.34 5.51
CA TYR A 79 -9.93 -0.22 6.46
C TYR A 79 -9.98 1.12 5.74
N ALA A 80 -9.14 1.33 4.72
CA ALA A 80 -9.17 2.56 3.93
C ALA A 80 -10.53 2.75 3.20
N LYS A 81 -11.10 1.65 2.69
CA LYS A 81 -12.45 1.59 2.10
C LYS A 81 -13.59 1.85 3.09
N ASP A 82 -13.31 1.92 4.38
CA ASP A 82 -14.32 2.15 5.42
C ASP A 82 -14.16 3.53 6.07
N VAL A 83 -12.93 3.97 6.35
CA VAL A 83 -12.61 5.28 6.96
C VAL A 83 -13.25 6.44 6.18
N ILE A 84 -12.97 6.52 4.87
CA ILE A 84 -13.44 7.65 4.04
C ILE A 84 -14.96 7.61 3.86
N PRO A 85 -15.60 6.48 3.48
CA PRO A 85 -17.05 6.40 3.43
C PRO A 85 -17.76 6.72 4.75
N ARG A 86 -17.24 6.27 5.90
CA ARG A 86 -17.78 6.63 7.22
C ARG A 86 -17.72 8.14 7.46
N TYR A 87 -16.55 8.72 7.23
CA TYR A 87 -16.35 10.17 7.34
C TYR A 87 -17.33 10.95 6.46
N GLN A 88 -17.46 10.58 5.18
CA GLN A 88 -18.40 11.22 4.25
C GLN A 88 -19.88 11.07 4.69
N THR A 89 -20.27 9.92 5.24
CA THR A 89 -21.61 9.73 5.83
C THR A 89 -21.84 10.65 7.03
N MET A 90 -20.83 10.86 7.87
CA MET A 90 -20.91 11.82 8.98
C MET A 90 -20.92 13.27 8.48
N LYS A 91 -20.34 13.58 7.31
CA LYS A 91 -20.53 14.88 6.63
C LYS A 91 -21.93 15.07 6.02
N GLY A 92 -22.85 14.13 6.23
CA GLY A 92 -24.21 14.20 5.70
C GLY A 92 -24.37 13.70 4.26
N ARG A 93 -23.32 13.14 3.63
CA ARG A 93 -23.40 12.55 2.28
C ARG A 93 -24.04 11.17 2.34
N LYS A 94 -24.82 10.82 1.31
CA LYS A 94 -25.26 9.43 1.14
C LYS A 94 -24.13 8.62 0.49
N VAL A 95 -23.76 7.50 1.09
CA VAL A 95 -22.64 6.67 0.61
C VAL A 95 -23.09 5.23 0.53
N ASN A 96 -23.48 4.79 -0.66
CA ASN A 96 -23.80 3.39 -0.92
C ASN A 96 -22.50 2.58 -0.99
N ARG A 97 -22.44 1.46 -0.27
CA ARG A 97 -21.24 0.63 -0.14
C ARG A 97 -21.63 -0.81 -0.40
N VAL A 98 -21.41 -1.31 -1.61
CA VAL A 98 -21.74 -2.68 -2.00
C VAL A 98 -20.46 -3.49 -2.17
N PHE A 99 -20.48 -4.75 -1.75
CA PHE A 99 -19.35 -5.65 -1.89
C PHE A 99 -19.36 -6.33 -3.27
N GLY A 100 -18.19 -6.41 -3.89
CA GLY A 100 -18.01 -7.07 -5.18
C GLY A 100 -17.25 -8.37 -5.10
N TRP A 101 -17.49 -9.30 -6.02
CA TRP A 101 -16.71 -10.52 -6.16
C TRP A 101 -16.23 -10.74 -7.58
N ASP A 102 -14.92 -10.93 -7.73
CA ASP A 102 -14.34 -11.43 -8.97
C ASP A 102 -14.28 -12.96 -8.90
N THR A 103 -15.19 -13.58 -9.65
CA THR A 103 -15.47 -15.00 -9.55
C THR A 103 -14.97 -15.81 -10.74
N HIS A 104 -14.37 -15.18 -11.74
CA HIS A 104 -13.99 -15.80 -13.01
C HIS A 104 -12.47 -15.88 -13.22
N GLY A 105 -12.08 -16.62 -14.27
CA GLY A 105 -10.71 -16.69 -14.76
C GLY A 105 -9.83 -17.71 -14.04
N LEU A 106 -8.55 -17.73 -14.45
CA LEU A 106 -7.53 -18.64 -13.94
C LEU A 106 -7.44 -18.73 -12.40
N PRO A 107 -7.61 -17.64 -11.61
CA PRO A 107 -7.53 -17.74 -10.16
C PRO A 107 -8.59 -18.66 -9.53
N ALA A 108 -9.81 -18.69 -10.10
CA ALA A 108 -10.89 -19.56 -9.65
C ALA A 108 -10.70 -20.99 -10.18
N GLU A 109 -10.35 -21.14 -11.47
CA GLU A 109 -10.12 -22.45 -12.08
C GLU A 109 -8.99 -23.24 -11.40
N LEU A 110 -7.87 -22.57 -11.07
CA LEU A 110 -6.73 -23.25 -10.45
C LEU A 110 -7.01 -23.73 -9.03
N GLU A 111 -7.84 -23.00 -8.26
CA GLU A 111 -8.26 -23.45 -6.93
C GLU A 111 -9.23 -24.63 -7.04
N ALA A 112 -10.19 -24.59 -7.98
CA ALA A 112 -11.07 -25.71 -8.25
C ALA A 112 -10.30 -26.96 -8.73
N GLN A 113 -9.32 -26.79 -9.64
CA GLN A 113 -8.41 -27.85 -10.08
C GLN A 113 -7.69 -28.50 -8.88
N LYS A 114 -7.18 -27.68 -7.95
CA LYS A 114 -6.50 -28.17 -6.75
C LYS A 114 -7.44 -28.93 -5.80
N GLU A 115 -8.67 -28.46 -5.61
CA GLU A 115 -9.69 -29.16 -4.81
C GLU A 115 -10.08 -30.50 -5.45
N LEU A 116 -10.13 -30.56 -6.79
CA LEU A 116 -10.46 -31.76 -7.57
C LEU A 116 -9.27 -32.70 -7.80
N GLY A 117 -8.04 -32.26 -7.55
CA GLY A 117 -6.83 -33.01 -7.86
C GLY A 117 -6.51 -33.12 -9.35
N ILE A 118 -6.94 -32.12 -10.14
CA ILE A 118 -6.71 -32.02 -11.60
C ILE A 118 -5.45 -31.20 -11.86
N ASP A 119 -4.60 -31.66 -12.79
CA ASP A 119 -3.31 -31.04 -13.10
C ASP A 119 -3.12 -30.59 -14.55
N SER A 120 -4.07 -30.91 -15.44
CA SER A 120 -3.97 -30.71 -16.89
C SER A 120 -5.31 -30.32 -17.52
N VAL A 121 -5.25 -29.70 -18.71
CA VAL A 121 -6.43 -29.26 -19.47
C VAL A 121 -7.21 -30.46 -20.00
N GLU A 122 -6.51 -31.51 -20.41
CA GLU A 122 -7.09 -32.74 -20.93
C GLU A 122 -7.98 -33.42 -19.89
N GLN A 123 -7.57 -33.44 -18.61
CA GLN A 123 -8.38 -33.96 -17.51
C GLN A 123 -9.66 -33.15 -17.28
N ILE A 124 -9.64 -31.84 -17.53
CA ILE A 124 -10.85 -30.99 -17.46
C ILE A 124 -11.83 -31.37 -18.56
N GLU A 125 -11.33 -31.56 -19.78
CA GLU A 125 -12.14 -31.99 -20.92
C GLU A 125 -12.72 -33.40 -20.71
N GLU A 126 -11.93 -34.33 -20.18
CA GLU A 126 -12.38 -35.68 -19.81
C GLU A 126 -13.48 -35.66 -18.73
N MET A 127 -13.39 -34.74 -17.77
CA MET A 127 -14.41 -34.55 -16.72
C MET A 127 -15.73 -34.00 -17.30
N GLY A 128 -15.62 -33.09 -18.27
CA GLY A 128 -16.70 -32.32 -18.86
C GLY A 128 -16.67 -30.86 -18.38
N ILE A 129 -16.79 -29.92 -19.33
CA ILE A 129 -16.71 -28.47 -19.08
C ILE A 129 -17.82 -28.01 -18.13
N ASP A 130 -19.04 -28.55 -18.26
CA ASP A 130 -20.17 -28.23 -17.39
C ASP A 130 -19.87 -28.56 -15.93
N LYS A 131 -19.41 -29.78 -15.65
CA LYS A 131 -19.04 -30.21 -14.30
C LYS A 131 -17.88 -29.42 -13.72
N PHE A 132 -16.89 -29.08 -14.55
CA PHE A 132 -15.75 -28.28 -14.10
C PHE A 132 -16.17 -26.85 -13.75
N ASN A 133 -17.03 -26.23 -14.56
CA ASN A 133 -17.58 -24.90 -14.31
C ASN A 133 -18.48 -24.88 -13.06
N ASP A 134 -19.26 -25.94 -12.81
CA ASP A 134 -20.04 -26.10 -11.58
C ASP A 134 -19.13 -26.22 -10.32
N ALA A 135 -18.01 -26.92 -10.44
CA ALA A 135 -17.01 -26.99 -9.37
C ALA A 135 -16.37 -25.62 -9.10
N CYS A 136 -16.01 -24.87 -10.16
CA CYS A 136 -15.52 -23.49 -10.04
C CYS A 136 -16.53 -22.60 -9.31
N ARG A 137 -17.80 -22.61 -9.73
CA ARG A 137 -18.91 -21.89 -9.09
C ARG A 137 -19.06 -22.23 -7.60
N THR A 138 -18.98 -23.51 -7.27
CA THR A 138 -19.11 -23.97 -5.87
C THR A 138 -17.93 -23.51 -5.02
N SER A 139 -16.71 -23.62 -5.55
CA SER A 139 -15.47 -23.22 -4.87
C SER A 139 -15.46 -21.72 -4.53
N VAL A 140 -15.84 -20.86 -5.49
CA VAL A 140 -15.87 -19.41 -5.25
C VAL A 140 -16.90 -19.00 -4.20
N LEU A 141 -18.08 -19.63 -4.21
CA LEU A 141 -19.14 -19.29 -3.24
C LEU A 141 -18.77 -19.67 -1.81
N LYS A 142 -18.00 -20.74 -1.60
CA LYS A 142 -17.52 -21.16 -0.28
C LYS A 142 -16.70 -20.07 0.41
N TYR A 143 -15.77 -19.43 -0.30
CA TYR A 143 -14.91 -18.40 0.29
C TYR A 143 -15.66 -17.10 0.61
N THR A 144 -16.79 -16.82 -0.05
CA THR A 144 -17.56 -15.58 0.21
C THR A 144 -18.06 -15.46 1.66
N ASN A 145 -18.46 -16.56 2.29
CA ASN A 145 -18.91 -16.57 3.68
C ASN A 145 -17.77 -16.28 4.66
N GLU A 146 -16.61 -16.94 4.49
CA GLU A 146 -15.45 -16.72 5.35
C GLU A 146 -14.97 -15.26 5.31
N TRP A 147 -15.07 -14.63 4.14
CA TRP A 147 -14.78 -13.21 3.99
C TRP A 147 -15.80 -12.30 4.65
N GLN A 148 -17.09 -12.65 4.60
CA GLN A 148 -18.13 -11.85 5.26
C GLN A 148 -17.89 -11.76 6.76
N ASP A 149 -17.60 -12.89 7.42
CA ASP A 149 -17.24 -12.92 8.85
C ASP A 149 -16.01 -12.05 9.14
N TYR A 150 -15.03 -12.10 8.24
CA TYR A 150 -13.78 -11.37 8.37
C TYR A 150 -13.95 -9.86 8.23
N VAL A 151 -14.71 -9.43 7.23
CA VAL A 151 -15.05 -8.03 6.95
C VAL A 151 -15.95 -7.48 8.07
N HIS A 152 -16.84 -8.29 8.61
CA HIS A 152 -17.67 -7.95 9.77
C HIS A 152 -16.79 -7.72 11.01
N ARG A 153 -15.86 -8.64 11.32
CA ARG A 153 -14.92 -8.49 12.45
C ARG A 153 -14.03 -7.26 12.32
N GLN A 154 -13.71 -6.86 11.09
CA GLN A 154 -12.98 -5.63 10.75
C GLN A 154 -13.76 -4.34 11.10
N ALA A 155 -15.05 -4.43 11.37
CA ALA A 155 -15.98 -3.31 11.41
C ALA A 155 -16.00 -2.51 10.10
N ARG A 156 -15.88 -3.19 8.96
CA ARG A 156 -16.05 -2.56 7.65
C ARG A 156 -17.53 -2.65 7.26
N TRP A 157 -18.20 -1.50 7.16
CA TRP A 157 -19.60 -1.45 6.77
C TRP A 157 -19.76 -1.49 5.26
N VAL A 158 -20.35 -2.58 4.79
CA VAL A 158 -20.58 -2.87 3.37
C VAL A 158 -21.76 -3.83 3.24
N ASP A 159 -22.54 -3.64 2.18
CA ASP A 159 -23.70 -4.45 1.83
C ASP A 159 -23.26 -5.66 0.98
N PHE A 160 -23.42 -6.85 1.54
CA PHE A 160 -23.17 -8.13 0.86
C PHE A 160 -24.42 -8.67 0.15
N GLU A 161 -25.62 -8.28 0.58
CA GLU A 161 -26.89 -8.77 0.05
C GLU A 161 -27.15 -8.22 -1.35
N HIS A 162 -26.95 -6.91 -1.52
CA HIS A 162 -27.08 -6.21 -2.81
C HIS A 162 -25.74 -6.05 -3.54
N GLY A 163 -24.75 -6.88 -3.16
CA GLY A 163 -23.45 -6.93 -3.83
C GLY A 163 -23.52 -7.47 -5.26
N TYR A 164 -22.39 -7.39 -5.98
CA TYR A 164 -22.28 -7.91 -7.34
C TYR A 164 -21.27 -9.06 -7.43
N LYS A 165 -21.47 -9.96 -8.38
CA LYS A 165 -20.54 -11.05 -8.71
C LYS A 165 -20.37 -11.11 -10.21
N THR A 166 -19.14 -11.29 -10.70
CA THR A 166 -18.88 -11.33 -12.15
C THR A 166 -19.60 -12.49 -12.86
N LEU A 167 -19.91 -13.59 -12.14
CA LEU A 167 -20.70 -14.72 -12.65
C LEU A 167 -22.21 -14.50 -12.78
N ASN A 168 -22.73 -13.36 -12.29
CA ASN A 168 -24.17 -13.08 -12.37
C ASN A 168 -24.55 -12.76 -13.82
N ILE A 169 -25.65 -13.36 -14.32
CA ILE A 169 -26.09 -13.20 -15.70
C ILE A 169 -26.25 -11.72 -16.13
N PRO A 170 -26.89 -10.83 -15.33
CA PRO A 170 -26.95 -9.40 -15.66
C PRO A 170 -25.58 -8.73 -15.84
N TYR A 171 -24.60 -9.14 -15.03
CA TYR A 171 -23.23 -8.62 -15.12
C TYR A 171 -22.57 -9.08 -16.43
N MET A 172 -22.66 -10.38 -16.74
CA MET A 172 -22.11 -10.96 -17.97
C MET A 172 -22.75 -10.38 -19.24
N GLU A 173 -24.05 -10.09 -19.21
CA GLU A 173 -24.74 -9.44 -20.34
C GLU A 173 -24.22 -8.01 -20.57
N SER A 174 -23.93 -7.27 -19.51
CA SER A 174 -23.29 -5.96 -19.60
C SER A 174 -21.86 -6.03 -20.14
N VAL A 175 -21.11 -7.08 -19.76
CA VAL A 175 -19.77 -7.37 -20.30
C VAL A 175 -19.85 -7.70 -21.81
N MET A 176 -20.85 -8.49 -22.23
CA MET A 176 -21.14 -8.78 -23.64
C MET A 176 -21.46 -7.49 -24.42
N TRP A 177 -22.30 -6.61 -23.85
CA TRP A 177 -22.57 -5.29 -24.42
C TRP A 177 -21.29 -4.49 -24.61
N ALA A 178 -20.42 -4.44 -23.59
CA ALA A 178 -19.18 -3.69 -23.66
C ALA A 178 -18.26 -4.19 -24.77
N PHE A 179 -18.10 -5.51 -24.92
CA PHE A 179 -17.36 -6.09 -26.04
C PHE A 179 -17.95 -5.68 -27.39
N LYS A 180 -19.27 -5.77 -27.56
CA LYS A 180 -19.94 -5.35 -28.79
C LYS A 180 -19.70 -3.87 -29.09
N GLN A 181 -19.78 -2.99 -28.08
CA GLN A 181 -19.51 -1.56 -28.28
C GLN A 181 -18.06 -1.30 -28.73
N LEU A 182 -17.09 -2.00 -28.14
CA LEU A 182 -15.70 -1.89 -28.58
C LEU A 182 -15.54 -2.39 -30.02
N TYR A 183 -16.22 -3.46 -30.41
CA TYR A 183 -16.21 -3.99 -31.77
C TYR A 183 -16.83 -2.99 -32.76
N ASP A 184 -18.02 -2.48 -32.47
CA ASP A 184 -18.72 -1.49 -33.31
C ASP A 184 -17.90 -0.19 -33.49
N LYS A 185 -17.13 0.21 -32.46
CA LYS A 185 -16.21 1.35 -32.51
C LYS A 185 -14.87 1.05 -33.21
N GLY A 186 -14.66 -0.18 -33.71
CA GLY A 186 -13.39 -0.60 -34.34
C GLY A 186 -12.20 -0.66 -33.37
N LEU A 187 -12.49 -0.84 -32.07
CA LEU A 187 -11.53 -0.99 -30.99
C LEU A 187 -11.33 -2.46 -30.60
N ALA A 188 -12.30 -3.36 -30.82
CA ALA A 188 -12.09 -4.81 -30.66
C ALA A 188 -11.80 -5.48 -32.00
N TYR A 189 -10.75 -6.30 -32.09
CA TYR A 189 -10.38 -7.01 -33.32
C TYR A 189 -9.64 -8.33 -33.03
N GLN A 190 -9.70 -9.27 -33.98
CA GLN A 190 -8.89 -10.50 -33.93
C GLN A 190 -7.52 -10.26 -34.57
N GLY A 191 -6.45 -10.68 -33.91
CA GLY A 191 -5.09 -10.64 -34.43
C GLY A 191 -4.35 -11.94 -34.18
N TYR A 192 -3.40 -12.26 -35.05
CA TYR A 192 -2.43 -13.34 -34.84
C TYR A 192 -1.12 -12.72 -34.39
N ARG A 193 -0.75 -12.89 -33.11
CA ARG A 193 0.41 -12.24 -32.50
C ARG A 193 1.19 -13.21 -31.62
N VAL A 194 2.46 -12.90 -31.43
CA VAL A 194 3.29 -13.60 -30.44
C VAL A 194 2.95 -13.04 -29.06
N LEU A 195 2.40 -13.90 -28.19
CA LEU A 195 2.01 -13.54 -26.83
C LEU A 195 2.74 -14.41 -25.81
N PRO A 196 2.95 -13.92 -24.59
CA PRO A 196 3.29 -14.79 -23.47
C PRO A 196 2.22 -15.88 -23.34
N TYR A 197 2.65 -17.11 -23.20
CA TYR A 197 1.79 -18.28 -23.22
C TYR A 197 2.20 -19.26 -22.13
N CYS A 198 1.24 -19.73 -21.34
CA CYS A 198 1.45 -20.72 -20.31
C CYS A 198 1.30 -22.13 -20.89
N PRO A 199 2.36 -22.95 -20.96
CA PRO A 199 2.26 -24.32 -21.48
C PRO A 199 1.33 -25.22 -20.65
N LYS A 200 1.30 -24.99 -19.33
CA LYS A 200 0.51 -25.79 -18.40
C LYS A 200 -0.97 -25.45 -18.47
N ASP A 201 -1.29 -24.16 -18.47
CA ASP A 201 -2.66 -23.67 -18.50
C ASP A 201 -3.20 -23.51 -19.94
N GLN A 202 -2.37 -23.80 -20.95
CA GLN A 202 -2.69 -23.75 -22.39
C GLN A 202 -3.42 -22.47 -22.82
N THR A 203 -2.95 -21.30 -22.36
CA THR A 203 -3.59 -20.01 -22.67
C THR A 203 -2.55 -18.89 -22.83
N PRO A 204 -2.80 -17.91 -23.72
CA PRO A 204 -2.06 -16.66 -23.70
C PRO A 204 -2.36 -15.87 -22.42
N LEU A 205 -1.40 -15.03 -22.05
CA LEU A 205 -1.48 -14.03 -21.00
C LEU A 205 -1.20 -12.65 -21.60
N SER A 206 -1.75 -11.61 -20.97
CA SER A 206 -1.53 -10.23 -21.37
C SER A 206 -0.21 -9.67 -20.84
N ALA A 207 0.30 -8.61 -21.48
CA ALA A 207 1.55 -7.97 -21.07
C ALA A 207 1.47 -7.33 -19.67
N HIS A 208 0.28 -6.86 -19.26
CA HIS A 208 0.10 -6.21 -17.97
C HIS A 208 0.14 -7.23 -16.81
N GLU A 209 -0.44 -8.42 -17.00
CA GLU A 209 -0.36 -9.53 -16.03
C GLU A 209 1.09 -9.91 -15.69
N LEU A 210 2.02 -9.83 -16.66
CA LEU A 210 3.44 -10.14 -16.42
C LEU A 210 4.20 -9.08 -15.63
N ARG A 211 3.61 -7.89 -15.43
CA ARG A 211 4.28 -6.73 -14.83
C ARG A 211 3.58 -6.25 -13.55
N MET A 212 2.54 -6.95 -13.10
CA MET A 212 1.83 -6.63 -11.86
C MET A 212 2.66 -6.91 -10.60
N ASP A 213 3.37 -8.04 -10.59
CA ASP A 213 4.18 -8.48 -9.46
C ASP A 213 5.63 -8.74 -9.87
N ASP A 214 6.58 -8.39 -8.99
CA ASP A 214 8.01 -8.61 -9.21
C ASP A 214 8.36 -10.11 -9.29
N ASP A 215 7.54 -10.97 -8.66
CA ASP A 215 7.75 -12.42 -8.57
C ASP A 215 7.48 -13.17 -9.88
N VAL A 216 6.91 -12.50 -10.89
CA VAL A 216 6.72 -13.06 -12.24
C VAL A 216 8.06 -13.36 -12.90
N TYR A 217 9.06 -12.51 -12.66
CA TYR A 217 10.39 -12.65 -13.25
C TYR A 217 11.33 -13.27 -12.22
N GLN A 218 11.79 -14.49 -12.51
CA GLN A 218 12.62 -15.26 -11.58
C GLN A 218 13.94 -15.65 -12.25
N ASN A 219 15.02 -15.69 -11.46
CA ASN A 219 16.30 -16.16 -11.97
C ASN A 219 16.21 -17.65 -12.30
N ARG A 220 16.51 -17.99 -13.55
CA ARG A 220 16.52 -19.36 -14.06
C ARG A 220 17.87 -19.65 -14.70
N GLN A 221 18.34 -20.88 -14.53
CA GLN A 221 19.52 -21.38 -15.23
C GLN A 221 19.08 -22.10 -16.51
N ASP A 222 19.55 -21.61 -17.66
CA ASP A 222 19.28 -22.16 -18.98
C ASP A 222 20.59 -22.45 -19.74
N THR A 223 20.51 -23.30 -20.77
CA THR A 223 21.63 -23.58 -21.67
C THR A 223 21.52 -22.69 -22.89
N THR A 224 22.54 -21.86 -23.10
CA THR A 224 22.69 -21.00 -24.27
C THR A 224 23.56 -21.68 -25.31
N VAL A 225 23.28 -21.37 -26.58
CA VAL A 225 23.97 -21.98 -27.71
C VAL A 225 24.37 -20.92 -28.72
N SER A 226 25.54 -21.09 -29.30
CA SER A 226 25.93 -20.40 -30.53
C SER A 226 25.97 -21.41 -31.67
N VAL A 227 25.23 -21.14 -32.73
CA VAL A 227 25.09 -22.04 -33.89
C VAL A 227 25.67 -21.35 -35.11
N ALA A 228 26.65 -22.00 -35.74
CA ALA A 228 27.30 -21.51 -36.95
C ALA A 228 26.61 -22.12 -38.19
N VAL A 229 25.93 -21.29 -38.98
CA VAL A 229 25.24 -21.71 -40.21
C VAL A 229 26.10 -21.45 -41.43
N LYS A 230 26.17 -22.42 -42.34
CA LYS A 230 27.03 -22.35 -43.54
C LYS A 230 26.49 -21.33 -44.54
N LEU A 231 27.31 -20.37 -44.97
CA LEU A 231 26.98 -19.45 -46.08
C LEU A 231 27.06 -20.19 -47.42
N ARG A 232 26.16 -19.84 -48.36
CA ARG A 232 26.04 -20.50 -49.67
C ARG A 232 27.11 -20.04 -50.66
N ASP A 233 27.41 -18.74 -50.67
CA ASP A 233 28.24 -18.10 -51.70
C ASP A 233 29.70 -17.90 -51.26
N GLU A 234 30.06 -18.39 -50.08
CA GLU A 234 31.43 -18.33 -49.53
C GLU A 234 31.93 -19.69 -49.05
N GLU A 235 33.12 -20.08 -49.51
CA GLU A 235 33.76 -21.35 -49.14
C GLU A 235 34.15 -21.36 -47.66
N ASP A 236 33.76 -22.44 -46.96
CA ASP A 236 34.04 -22.66 -45.52
C ASP A 236 33.70 -21.49 -44.56
N ALA A 237 32.79 -20.60 -44.97
CA ALA A 237 32.32 -19.48 -44.16
C ALA A 237 30.97 -19.73 -43.47
N TYR A 238 30.82 -19.19 -42.25
CA TYR A 238 29.67 -19.40 -41.38
C TYR A 238 29.22 -18.12 -40.64
N ALA A 239 27.92 -17.85 -40.63
CA ALA A 239 27.32 -16.85 -39.75
C ALA A 239 27.01 -17.49 -38.40
N VAL A 240 27.44 -16.89 -37.29
CA VAL A 240 27.24 -17.47 -35.95
C VAL A 240 26.18 -16.69 -35.22
N PHE A 241 25.00 -17.27 -35.01
CA PHE A 241 23.98 -16.66 -34.17
C PHE A 241 23.98 -17.27 -32.76
N TRP A 242 23.46 -16.53 -31.80
CA TRP A 242 23.30 -16.97 -30.41
C TRP A 242 21.84 -17.01 -30.00
N THR A 243 21.48 -17.97 -29.14
CA THR A 243 20.15 -18.05 -28.52
C THR A 243 20.18 -18.70 -27.14
N THR A 244 19.27 -18.28 -26.27
CA THR A 244 18.97 -18.91 -24.97
C THR A 244 17.88 -19.98 -25.07
N THR A 245 17.26 -20.14 -26.24
CA THR A 245 16.13 -21.06 -26.48
C THR A 245 16.44 -22.05 -27.61
N PRO A 246 17.26 -23.10 -27.37
CA PRO A 246 17.65 -24.05 -28.41
C PRO A 246 16.46 -24.70 -29.15
N TRP A 247 15.32 -24.88 -28.48
CA TRP A 247 14.09 -25.38 -29.08
C TRP A 247 13.53 -24.53 -30.23
N THR A 248 13.93 -23.27 -30.37
CA THR A 248 13.49 -22.41 -31.49
C THR A 248 14.33 -22.58 -32.76
N VAL A 249 15.50 -23.23 -32.65
CA VAL A 249 16.46 -23.40 -33.75
C VAL A 249 15.91 -24.21 -34.94
N PRO A 250 15.09 -25.27 -34.77
CA PRO A 250 14.44 -25.97 -35.88
C PRO A 250 13.59 -25.05 -36.79
N THR A 251 13.10 -23.94 -36.24
CA THR A 251 12.30 -22.91 -36.94
C THR A 251 13.07 -21.63 -37.22
N ASN A 252 14.41 -21.69 -37.31
CA ASN A 252 15.19 -20.56 -37.78
C ASN A 252 14.91 -20.31 -39.28
N PHE A 253 14.34 -19.14 -39.60
CA PHE A 253 14.01 -18.76 -40.98
C PHE A 253 14.81 -17.58 -41.52
N ALA A 254 15.41 -16.77 -40.65
CA ALA A 254 16.31 -15.69 -41.05
C ALA A 254 17.35 -15.39 -39.95
N ILE A 255 18.29 -14.50 -40.26
CA ILE A 255 19.21 -13.90 -39.29
C ILE A 255 19.13 -12.38 -39.46
N VAL A 256 19.16 -11.61 -38.37
CA VAL A 256 19.30 -10.16 -38.41
C VAL A 256 20.63 -9.68 -37.83
N VAL A 257 21.11 -8.57 -38.36
CA VAL A 257 22.30 -7.83 -37.92
C VAL A 257 21.96 -6.36 -37.71
N GLY A 258 22.72 -5.63 -36.88
CA GLY A 258 22.57 -4.19 -36.78
C GLY A 258 23.24 -3.49 -37.96
N ALA A 259 22.51 -2.64 -38.68
CA ALA A 259 23.01 -2.01 -39.91
C ALA A 259 24.34 -1.25 -39.73
N ASP A 260 24.48 -0.57 -38.60
CA ASP A 260 25.65 0.27 -38.26
C ASP A 260 26.68 -0.43 -37.37
N ILE A 261 26.41 -1.66 -36.92
CA ILE A 261 27.34 -2.45 -36.09
C ILE A 261 28.52 -2.90 -36.94
N ASP A 262 29.73 -2.86 -36.36
CA ASP A 262 30.94 -3.40 -36.96
C ASP A 262 31.02 -4.91 -36.75
N TYR A 263 31.17 -5.66 -37.85
CA TYR A 263 31.34 -7.11 -37.88
C TYR A 263 32.72 -7.47 -38.41
N VAL A 264 33.18 -8.66 -38.05
CA VAL A 264 34.48 -9.20 -38.49
C VAL A 264 34.35 -10.64 -38.98
N GLU A 265 35.13 -10.96 -40.01
CA GLU A 265 35.43 -12.32 -40.42
C GLU A 265 36.65 -12.81 -39.62
N VAL A 266 36.48 -13.84 -38.81
CA VAL A 266 37.57 -14.48 -38.06
C VAL A 266 37.85 -15.87 -38.60
N GLN A 267 39.14 -16.19 -38.74
CA GLN A 267 39.62 -17.49 -39.18
C GLN A 267 40.56 -18.09 -38.12
N PRO A 268 40.09 -19.07 -37.33
CA PRO A 268 40.94 -19.85 -36.44
C PRO A 268 42.11 -20.49 -37.18
N THR A 269 43.31 -20.39 -36.62
CA THR A 269 44.52 -21.04 -37.18
C THR A 269 44.77 -22.43 -36.59
N GLU A 270 44.09 -22.75 -35.47
CA GLU A 270 44.23 -23.99 -34.72
C GLU A 270 42.89 -24.44 -34.12
N GLY A 271 42.88 -25.61 -33.48
CA GLY A 271 41.69 -26.16 -32.83
C GLY A 271 40.66 -26.80 -33.77
N LYS A 272 39.46 -27.04 -33.23
CA LYS A 272 38.37 -27.77 -33.93
C LYS A 272 37.91 -27.08 -35.22
N PHE A 273 38.04 -25.76 -35.28
CA PHE A 273 37.51 -24.93 -36.36
C PHE A 273 38.61 -24.32 -37.24
N ALA A 274 39.85 -24.84 -37.16
CA ALA A 274 40.98 -24.35 -37.93
C ALA A 274 40.66 -24.28 -39.44
N GLY A 275 40.96 -23.14 -40.07
CA GLY A 275 40.76 -22.90 -41.49
C GLY A 275 39.33 -22.48 -41.90
N LYS A 276 38.33 -22.60 -41.03
CA LYS A 276 36.95 -22.11 -41.29
C LYS A 276 36.82 -20.63 -40.96
N LYS A 277 35.87 -19.95 -41.61
CA LYS A 277 35.62 -18.51 -41.42
C LYS A 277 34.32 -18.31 -40.65
N PHE A 278 34.32 -17.41 -39.67
CA PHE A 278 33.16 -17.11 -38.85
C PHE A 278 32.89 -15.62 -38.77
N TYR A 279 31.61 -15.23 -38.78
CA TYR A 279 31.20 -13.84 -38.65
C TYR A 279 30.63 -13.55 -37.26
N PHE A 280 31.14 -12.48 -36.65
CA PHE A 280 30.70 -11.95 -35.35
C PHE A 280 30.67 -10.43 -35.38
N ALA A 281 29.86 -9.81 -34.51
CA ALA A 281 30.08 -8.42 -34.16
C ALA A 281 31.45 -8.27 -33.49
N LYS A 282 32.23 -7.28 -33.94
CA LYS A 282 33.62 -7.06 -33.53
C LYS A 282 33.80 -6.99 -32.01
N ALA A 283 32.85 -6.34 -31.33
CA ALA A 283 32.88 -6.18 -29.88
C ALA A 283 32.68 -7.50 -29.10
N LEU A 284 32.08 -8.52 -29.73
CA LEU A 284 31.67 -9.77 -29.07
C LEU A 284 32.64 -10.94 -29.30
N VAL A 285 33.63 -10.78 -30.18
CA VAL A 285 34.62 -11.83 -30.50
C VAL A 285 35.33 -12.35 -29.25
N GLY A 286 35.65 -11.46 -28.29
CA GLY A 286 36.33 -11.82 -27.04
C GLY A 286 35.58 -12.87 -26.20
N SER A 287 34.25 -12.95 -26.33
CA SER A 287 33.42 -13.96 -25.64
C SER A 287 33.61 -15.39 -26.17
N TYR A 288 34.31 -15.53 -27.30
CA TYR A 288 34.46 -16.77 -28.06
C TYR A 288 35.93 -17.21 -28.26
N GLU A 289 36.88 -16.59 -27.56
CA GLU A 289 38.31 -16.93 -27.69
C GLU A 289 38.59 -18.42 -27.40
N LYS A 290 37.84 -19.02 -26.48
CA LYS A 290 37.99 -20.45 -26.13
C LYS A 290 37.66 -21.37 -27.31
N GLU A 291 36.63 -21.03 -28.09
CA GLU A 291 36.20 -21.79 -29.27
C GLU A 291 37.06 -21.48 -30.49
N LEU A 292 37.54 -20.25 -30.62
CA LEU A 292 38.39 -19.78 -31.72
C LEU A 292 39.87 -20.22 -31.58
N GLY A 293 40.31 -20.61 -30.39
CA GLY A 293 41.71 -20.98 -30.09
C GLY A 293 42.56 -19.78 -29.66
N GLU A 294 43.80 -20.03 -29.22
CA GLU A 294 44.70 -18.96 -28.76
C GLU A 294 45.12 -18.02 -29.90
N ASN A 295 45.05 -18.49 -31.15
CA ASN A 295 45.41 -17.71 -32.34
C ASN A 295 44.35 -17.82 -33.47
N TYR A 296 43.73 -16.69 -33.82
CA TYR A 296 42.86 -16.52 -34.99
C TYR A 296 43.23 -15.24 -35.76
N GLU A 297 43.00 -15.25 -37.07
CA GLU A 297 43.20 -14.09 -37.93
C GLU A 297 41.88 -13.35 -38.14
N VAL A 298 41.89 -12.02 -38.04
CA VAL A 298 40.79 -11.17 -38.51
C VAL A 298 41.04 -10.89 -39.99
N VAL A 299 40.27 -11.55 -40.86
CA VAL A 299 40.48 -11.53 -42.32
C VAL A 299 39.98 -10.22 -42.93
N ARG A 300 38.83 -9.72 -42.46
CA ARG A 300 38.26 -8.43 -42.86
C ARG A 300 37.26 -7.90 -41.82
N GLU A 301 37.03 -6.60 -41.87
CA GLU A 301 35.96 -5.91 -41.13
C GLU A 301 34.91 -5.40 -42.12
N LEU A 302 33.64 -5.38 -41.70
CA LEU A 302 32.51 -4.96 -42.51
C LEU A 302 31.40 -4.36 -41.63
N LYS A 303 30.47 -3.62 -42.22
CA LYS A 303 29.25 -3.19 -41.54
C LYS A 303 28.16 -4.23 -41.68
N GLY A 304 27.20 -4.27 -40.75
CA GLY A 304 26.05 -5.17 -40.85
C GLY A 304 25.23 -4.94 -42.13
N SER A 305 25.17 -3.69 -42.59
CA SER A 305 24.56 -3.33 -43.88
C SER A 305 25.21 -4.01 -45.09
N ASP A 306 26.50 -4.38 -45.02
CA ASP A 306 27.20 -5.11 -46.08
C ASP A 306 26.81 -6.60 -46.15
N MET A 307 26.19 -7.13 -45.09
CA MET A 307 25.81 -8.54 -44.95
C MET A 307 24.38 -8.83 -45.48
N VAL A 308 23.61 -7.79 -45.79
CA VAL A 308 22.20 -7.92 -46.17
C VAL A 308 22.07 -8.73 -47.46
N GLY A 309 21.14 -9.70 -47.45
CA GLY A 309 20.87 -10.58 -48.58
C GLY A 309 21.83 -11.77 -48.70
N TRP A 310 22.85 -11.89 -47.86
CA TRP A 310 23.71 -13.08 -47.82
C TRP A 310 22.87 -14.31 -47.47
N ARG A 311 22.98 -15.37 -48.27
CA ARG A 311 22.20 -16.59 -48.10
C ARG A 311 22.97 -17.66 -47.34
N TYR A 312 22.26 -18.41 -46.51
CA TYR A 312 22.81 -19.53 -45.74
C TYR A 312 22.01 -20.83 -45.92
N TRP A 313 22.60 -21.95 -45.53
CA TRP A 313 21.93 -23.24 -45.49
C TRP A 313 21.15 -23.40 -44.17
N PRO A 314 19.88 -23.87 -44.20
CA PRO A 314 19.08 -24.07 -42.99
C PRO A 314 19.76 -24.98 -41.98
N VAL A 315 19.52 -24.76 -40.68
CA VAL A 315 20.09 -25.61 -39.61
C VAL A 315 19.52 -27.03 -39.66
N PHE A 316 18.20 -27.15 -39.86
CA PHE A 316 17.45 -28.40 -39.90
C PHE A 316 16.71 -28.55 -41.24
N PRO A 317 16.41 -29.78 -41.70
CA PRO A 317 15.83 -30.02 -43.02
C PRO A 317 14.30 -29.76 -43.11
N TYR A 318 13.61 -29.58 -41.97
CA TYR A 318 12.13 -29.58 -41.89
C TYR A 318 11.42 -28.64 -42.86
N PHE A 319 11.98 -27.45 -43.06
CA PHE A 319 11.40 -26.41 -43.91
C PHE A 319 12.32 -26.01 -45.08
N ALA A 320 13.24 -26.90 -45.46
CA ALA A 320 14.30 -26.64 -46.42
C ALA A 320 14.05 -27.15 -47.85
N SER A 321 12.88 -27.79 -48.10
CA SER A 321 12.58 -28.37 -49.42
C SER A 321 12.30 -27.31 -50.50
N ASP A 322 12.42 -27.69 -51.78
CA ASP A 322 12.07 -26.83 -52.91
C ASP A 322 10.60 -26.36 -52.85
N ALA A 323 9.71 -27.23 -52.35
CA ALA A 323 8.31 -26.88 -52.13
C ALA A 323 8.15 -25.84 -51.02
N ALA A 324 8.84 -26.02 -49.89
CA ALA A 324 8.81 -25.11 -48.74
C ALA A 324 9.39 -23.72 -49.06
N THR A 325 10.38 -23.65 -49.95
CA THR A 325 11.03 -22.40 -50.37
C THR A 325 10.43 -21.78 -51.64
N SER A 326 9.34 -22.34 -52.15
CA SER A 326 8.60 -21.80 -53.29
C SER A 326 7.73 -20.57 -52.91
N GLU A 327 7.24 -19.83 -53.90
CA GLU A 327 6.32 -18.69 -53.72
C GLU A 327 5.05 -19.02 -52.92
N ALA A 328 4.63 -20.29 -52.86
CA ALA A 328 3.49 -20.73 -52.06
C ALA A 328 3.90 -21.50 -50.77
N GLY A 329 5.19 -21.81 -50.60
CA GLY A 329 5.69 -22.63 -49.49
C GLY A 329 5.96 -21.86 -48.20
N THR A 330 6.02 -22.57 -47.09
CA THR A 330 6.46 -22.01 -45.80
C THR A 330 7.87 -22.54 -45.52
N PRO A 331 8.90 -21.67 -45.41
CA PRO A 331 8.82 -20.22 -45.20
C PRO A 331 8.83 -19.34 -46.47
N GLY A 332 9.01 -19.91 -47.66
CA GLY A 332 9.03 -19.18 -48.93
C GLY A 332 10.43 -18.76 -49.41
N PRO A 333 10.53 -18.07 -50.55
CA PRO A 333 11.81 -17.86 -51.26
C PRO A 333 12.74 -16.84 -50.60
N ASN A 334 12.19 -16.00 -49.71
CA ASN A 334 12.90 -14.98 -48.97
C ASN A 334 13.51 -15.48 -47.65
N ALA A 335 13.33 -16.76 -47.30
CA ALA A 335 13.94 -17.33 -46.12
C ALA A 335 15.45 -17.61 -46.30
N TYR A 336 16.11 -17.87 -45.19
CA TYR A 336 17.51 -18.27 -45.09
C TYR A 336 18.49 -17.24 -45.66
N GLN A 337 18.25 -15.98 -45.34
CA GLN A 337 19.12 -14.86 -45.65
C GLN A 337 19.26 -13.90 -44.46
N ILE A 338 20.25 -13.00 -44.54
CA ILE A 338 20.54 -11.99 -43.53
C ILE A 338 19.80 -10.68 -43.84
N PHE A 339 19.17 -10.09 -42.82
CA PHE A 339 18.52 -8.77 -42.87
C PHE A 339 19.07 -7.84 -41.78
N THR A 340 18.61 -6.59 -41.77
CA THR A 340 18.93 -5.65 -40.70
C THR A 340 17.76 -5.44 -39.75
N ALA A 341 18.07 -5.31 -38.46
CA ALA A 341 17.12 -4.85 -37.45
C ALA A 341 17.80 -3.87 -36.47
N ASP A 342 17.03 -2.95 -35.91
CA ASP A 342 17.48 -1.90 -35.01
C ASP A 342 17.58 -2.34 -33.54
N TYR A 343 16.92 -3.43 -33.17
CA TYR A 343 17.00 -4.04 -31.83
C TYR A 343 18.24 -4.91 -31.61
N VAL A 344 19.11 -5.09 -32.61
CA VAL A 344 20.36 -5.84 -32.44
C VAL A 344 21.37 -5.00 -31.66
N ASP A 345 21.95 -5.57 -30.61
CA ASP A 345 22.99 -4.92 -29.80
C ASP A 345 24.30 -5.74 -29.75
N THR A 346 25.30 -5.18 -29.06
CA THR A 346 26.62 -5.81 -28.86
C THR A 346 26.94 -6.04 -27.38
N THR A 347 25.92 -6.20 -26.53
CA THR A 347 26.08 -6.44 -25.09
C THR A 347 26.29 -7.93 -24.79
N GLU A 348 25.58 -8.81 -25.49
CA GLU A 348 25.67 -10.26 -25.35
C GLU A 348 25.45 -11.00 -26.68
N GLY A 349 25.67 -12.32 -26.68
CA GLY A 349 25.56 -13.17 -27.87
C GLY A 349 26.68 -12.93 -28.87
N THR A 350 26.35 -12.95 -30.17
CA THR A 350 27.31 -12.79 -31.29
C THR A 350 27.11 -11.51 -32.10
N GLY A 351 26.04 -10.76 -31.86
CA GLY A 351 25.58 -9.67 -32.72
C GLY A 351 24.88 -10.14 -34.00
N LEU A 352 24.66 -11.45 -34.17
CA LEU A 352 23.78 -12.01 -35.18
C LEU A 352 22.63 -12.71 -34.46
N VAL A 353 21.40 -12.28 -34.72
CA VAL A 353 20.21 -12.78 -34.01
C VAL A 353 19.41 -13.64 -34.96
N HIS A 354 19.18 -14.89 -34.57
CA HIS A 354 18.36 -15.84 -35.34
C HIS A 354 16.89 -15.45 -35.24
N GLN A 355 16.10 -15.71 -36.27
CA GLN A 355 14.69 -15.29 -36.34
C GLN A 355 13.77 -16.50 -36.44
N ALA A 356 12.87 -16.63 -35.46
CA ALA A 356 11.91 -17.73 -35.33
C ALA A 356 10.52 -17.20 -34.90
N PRO A 357 9.41 -17.91 -35.16
CA PRO A 357 8.06 -17.41 -34.89
C PRO A 357 7.65 -17.35 -33.40
N TYR A 358 8.64 -17.35 -32.49
CA TYR A 358 8.48 -17.41 -31.04
C TYR A 358 9.01 -16.15 -30.34
N GLY A 359 9.31 -15.09 -31.08
CA GLY A 359 9.60 -13.73 -30.58
C GLY A 359 8.72 -12.69 -31.27
N GLU A 360 8.30 -11.65 -30.57
CA GLU A 360 7.47 -10.59 -31.15
C GLU A 360 8.22 -9.83 -32.25
N ASP A 361 9.44 -9.37 -31.94
CA ASP A 361 10.30 -8.70 -32.91
C ASP A 361 10.69 -9.64 -34.06
N ASP A 362 10.96 -10.91 -33.76
CA ASP A 362 11.23 -11.93 -34.79
C ASP A 362 10.07 -12.09 -35.77
N MET A 363 8.85 -12.27 -35.27
CA MET A 363 7.68 -12.42 -36.10
C MET A 363 7.42 -11.14 -36.94
N ASN A 364 7.63 -9.96 -36.35
CA ASN A 364 7.51 -8.69 -37.06
C ASN A 364 8.53 -8.60 -38.22
N THR A 365 9.79 -8.97 -37.98
CA THR A 365 10.84 -9.02 -38.99
C THR A 365 10.51 -10.01 -40.10
N LEU A 366 10.10 -11.23 -39.75
CA LEU A 366 9.74 -12.27 -40.73
C LEU A 366 8.58 -11.79 -41.62
N ASN A 367 7.55 -11.20 -41.02
CA ASN A 367 6.41 -10.63 -41.75
C ASN A 367 6.82 -9.48 -42.67
N ALA A 368 7.67 -8.55 -42.21
CA ALA A 368 8.16 -7.42 -42.98
C ALA A 368 8.92 -7.83 -44.26
N HIS A 369 9.56 -9.01 -44.24
CA HIS A 369 10.28 -9.59 -45.37
C HIS A 369 9.50 -10.64 -46.16
N ASN A 370 8.19 -10.75 -45.92
CA ASN A 370 7.31 -11.73 -46.55
C ASN A 370 7.79 -13.19 -46.37
N ILE A 371 8.34 -13.49 -45.19
CA ILE A 371 8.73 -14.84 -44.79
C ILE A 371 7.58 -15.44 -44.00
N ARG A 372 6.97 -16.48 -44.57
CA ARG A 372 5.86 -17.17 -43.89
C ARG A 372 6.41 -18.01 -42.75
N SER A 373 5.66 -18.04 -41.66
CA SER A 373 5.99 -18.86 -40.50
C SER A 373 4.88 -19.86 -40.21
N THR A 374 5.23 -20.95 -39.54
CA THR A 374 4.27 -21.91 -38.99
C THR A 374 4.58 -22.12 -37.53
N ASP A 375 3.53 -22.28 -36.72
CA ASP A 375 3.70 -22.79 -35.37
C ASP A 375 3.94 -24.30 -35.45
N VAL A 376 5.04 -24.78 -34.89
CA VAL A 376 5.37 -26.22 -34.80
C VAL A 376 4.97 -26.84 -33.46
N LEU A 377 4.31 -26.07 -32.60
CA LEU A 377 3.91 -26.50 -31.26
C LEU A 377 2.39 -26.63 -31.12
N ASP A 378 1.94 -27.64 -30.38
CA ASP A 378 0.55 -27.76 -29.94
C ASP A 378 0.19 -26.77 -28.81
N ALA A 379 -1.04 -26.86 -28.28
CA ALA A 379 -1.53 -26.01 -27.21
C ALA A 379 -0.81 -26.25 -25.86
N GLY A 380 -0.23 -27.44 -25.64
CA GLY A 380 0.61 -27.77 -24.48
C GLY A 380 2.09 -27.40 -24.66
N CYS A 381 2.42 -26.69 -25.74
CA CYS A 381 3.79 -26.36 -26.14
C CYS A 381 4.68 -27.60 -26.34
N ARG A 382 4.12 -28.65 -26.93
CA ARG A 382 4.86 -29.83 -27.39
C ARG A 382 5.03 -29.77 -28.90
N PHE A 383 6.15 -30.30 -29.40
CA PHE A 383 6.37 -30.37 -30.84
C PHE A 383 5.34 -31.26 -31.51
N THR A 384 4.86 -30.81 -32.67
CA THR A 384 3.95 -31.53 -33.57
C THR A 384 4.73 -32.38 -34.58
N ASP A 385 4.01 -33.07 -35.46
CA ASP A 385 4.56 -33.82 -36.60
C ASP A 385 5.33 -32.93 -37.61
N ALA A 386 5.23 -31.60 -37.50
CA ALA A 386 6.06 -30.67 -38.25
C ALA A 386 7.57 -30.82 -37.94
N CYS A 387 7.93 -31.38 -36.78
CA CYS A 387 9.29 -31.77 -36.41
C CYS A 387 9.30 -33.20 -35.84
N PRO A 388 9.21 -34.24 -36.70
CA PRO A 388 8.90 -35.61 -36.29
C PRO A 388 9.84 -36.21 -35.22
N GLU A 389 11.14 -35.91 -35.27
CA GLU A 389 12.12 -36.44 -34.31
C GLU A 389 11.97 -35.86 -32.90
N TYR A 390 11.18 -34.79 -32.74
CA TYR A 390 10.91 -34.13 -31.46
C TYR A 390 9.43 -34.20 -31.05
N GLU A 391 8.58 -34.83 -31.86
CA GLU A 391 7.13 -34.90 -31.65
C GLU A 391 6.76 -35.37 -30.23
N GLY A 392 5.82 -34.66 -29.59
CA GLY A 392 5.34 -34.92 -28.24
C GLY A 392 6.26 -34.43 -27.10
N LEU A 393 7.51 -34.03 -27.39
CA LEU A 393 8.40 -33.43 -26.39
C LEU A 393 8.00 -31.99 -26.11
N SER A 394 8.01 -31.58 -24.83
CA SER A 394 7.87 -30.18 -24.47
C SER A 394 9.05 -29.36 -25.00
N VAL A 395 8.85 -28.06 -25.22
CA VAL A 395 9.93 -27.13 -25.59
C VAL A 395 11.18 -27.23 -24.71
N PHE A 396 11.02 -27.48 -23.41
CA PHE A 396 12.15 -27.57 -22.49
C PHE A 396 12.86 -28.92 -22.59
N ASP A 397 12.10 -30.02 -22.72
CA ASP A 397 12.66 -31.37 -22.89
C ASP A 397 13.35 -31.54 -24.24
N ALA A 398 12.87 -30.86 -25.28
CA ALA A 398 13.42 -30.88 -26.63
C ALA A 398 14.81 -30.24 -26.74
N ASN A 399 15.21 -29.36 -25.81
CA ASN A 399 16.53 -28.72 -25.84
C ASN A 399 17.68 -29.75 -25.84
N SER A 400 17.58 -30.79 -25.01
CA SER A 400 18.63 -31.83 -24.89
C SER A 400 18.84 -32.64 -26.18
N PRO A 401 17.80 -33.23 -26.81
CA PRO A 401 17.97 -33.94 -28.07
C PRO A 401 18.34 -33.01 -29.24
N ILE A 402 17.86 -31.75 -29.28
CA ILE A 402 18.29 -30.76 -30.28
C ILE A 402 19.80 -30.51 -30.17
N LEU A 403 20.30 -30.26 -28.96
CA LEU A 403 21.71 -30.07 -28.68
C LEU A 403 22.56 -31.28 -29.04
N ARG A 404 22.09 -32.48 -28.71
CA ARG A 404 22.75 -33.73 -29.07
C ARG A 404 22.90 -33.84 -30.60
N ASN A 405 21.82 -33.60 -31.34
CA ASN A 405 21.81 -33.72 -32.79
C ASN A 405 22.72 -32.67 -33.44
N LEU A 406 22.73 -31.43 -32.94
CA LEU A 406 23.66 -30.38 -33.39
C LEU A 406 25.13 -30.73 -33.10
N ARG A 407 25.41 -31.43 -32.00
CA ARG A 407 26.78 -31.84 -31.61
C ARG A 407 27.29 -33.01 -32.46
N ALA A 408 26.43 -33.99 -32.74
CA ALA A 408 26.81 -35.23 -33.43
C ALA A 408 26.58 -35.18 -34.95
N GLY A 409 25.76 -34.24 -35.45
CA GLY A 409 25.33 -34.20 -36.85
C GLY A 409 24.42 -35.39 -37.23
N ASP A 410 23.76 -36.01 -36.25
CA ASP A 410 22.87 -37.16 -36.42
C ASP A 410 21.38 -36.75 -36.32
N GLY A 411 20.49 -37.75 -36.31
CA GLY A 411 19.04 -37.52 -36.34
C GLY A 411 18.62 -36.75 -37.61
N PRO A 412 17.88 -35.64 -37.50
CA PRO A 412 17.44 -34.88 -38.66
C PRO A 412 18.59 -34.23 -39.44
N LEU A 413 19.72 -33.89 -38.78
CA LEU A 413 20.89 -33.32 -39.48
C LEU A 413 21.55 -34.32 -40.44
N ALA A 414 21.35 -35.63 -40.26
CA ALA A 414 21.87 -36.65 -41.18
C ALA A 414 21.29 -36.51 -42.60
N GLN A 415 20.11 -35.88 -42.74
CA GLN A 415 19.47 -35.60 -44.03
C GLN A 415 20.09 -34.39 -44.75
N VAL A 416 20.84 -33.56 -44.02
CA VAL A 416 21.55 -32.40 -44.59
C VAL A 416 22.94 -32.87 -45.07
N PRO A 417 23.38 -32.53 -46.30
CA PRO A 417 24.73 -32.82 -46.78
C PRO A 417 25.80 -32.29 -45.81
N GLU A 418 26.86 -33.06 -45.57
CA GLU A 418 27.86 -32.75 -44.54
C GLU A 418 28.50 -31.38 -44.73
N GLU A 419 28.75 -30.99 -45.98
CA GLU A 419 29.29 -29.70 -46.40
C GLU A 419 28.34 -28.51 -46.14
N HIS A 420 27.04 -28.77 -45.95
CA HIS A 420 26.01 -27.75 -45.68
C HIS A 420 25.59 -27.70 -44.21
N ARG A 421 25.99 -28.67 -43.39
CA ARG A 421 25.54 -28.77 -41.99
C ARG A 421 25.98 -27.57 -41.16
N ALA A 422 25.06 -27.09 -40.34
CA ALA A 422 25.37 -26.16 -39.27
C ALA A 422 26.25 -26.83 -38.20
N LEU A 423 27.02 -26.02 -37.47
CA LEU A 423 27.91 -26.47 -36.41
C LEU A 423 27.47 -25.89 -35.07
N LEU A 424 27.42 -26.72 -34.03
CA LEU A 424 27.38 -26.22 -32.66
C LEU A 424 28.72 -25.56 -32.34
N PHE A 425 28.73 -24.22 -32.28
CA PHE A 425 29.91 -23.41 -32.07
C PHE A 425 30.26 -23.33 -30.58
N GLN A 426 29.29 -22.98 -29.74
CA GLN A 426 29.43 -22.92 -28.28
C GLN A 426 28.17 -23.43 -27.60
N GLU A 427 28.34 -24.05 -26.43
CA GLU A 427 27.29 -24.44 -25.49
C GLU A 427 27.71 -23.99 -24.09
N LYS A 428 26.87 -23.21 -23.40
CA LYS A 428 27.22 -22.62 -22.11
C LYS A 428 26.00 -22.45 -21.22
N SER A 429 26.16 -22.72 -19.93
CA SER A 429 25.15 -22.38 -18.92
C SER A 429 25.06 -20.87 -18.70
N TYR A 430 23.84 -20.36 -18.57
CA TYR A 430 23.54 -18.95 -18.36
C TYR A 430 22.46 -18.81 -17.28
N VAL A 431 22.57 -17.78 -16.44
CA VAL A 431 21.57 -17.48 -15.42
C VAL A 431 21.02 -16.10 -15.73
N HIS A 432 19.70 -16.01 -15.92
CA HIS A 432 19.01 -14.77 -16.27
C HIS A 432 17.63 -14.70 -15.66
N SER A 433 17.05 -13.50 -15.67
CA SER A 433 15.68 -13.28 -15.25
C SER A 433 14.72 -13.74 -16.34
N TYR A 434 13.82 -14.67 -16.02
CA TYR A 434 12.91 -15.31 -16.97
C TYR A 434 11.45 -15.25 -16.50
N PRO A 435 10.47 -15.01 -17.39
CA PRO A 435 9.08 -14.89 -17.01
C PRO A 435 8.44 -16.25 -16.66
N HIS A 436 7.69 -16.27 -15.56
CA HIS A 436 6.90 -17.41 -15.10
C HIS A 436 5.42 -17.01 -14.98
N CYS A 437 4.51 -17.97 -15.15
CA CYS A 437 3.09 -17.73 -14.95
C CYS A 437 2.87 -17.23 -13.52
N TRP A 438 2.23 -16.06 -13.39
CA TRP A 438 1.95 -15.40 -12.12
C TRP A 438 1.05 -16.22 -11.18
N ARG A 439 0.44 -17.31 -11.69
CA ARG A 439 -0.42 -18.21 -10.92
C ARG A 439 0.17 -19.59 -10.71
N CYS A 440 0.52 -20.30 -11.79
CA CYS A 440 1.00 -21.68 -11.67
C CYS A 440 2.53 -21.80 -11.52
N ALA A 441 3.26 -20.67 -11.59
CA ALA A 441 4.72 -20.57 -11.53
C ALA A 441 5.48 -21.36 -12.63
N THR A 442 4.79 -21.86 -13.67
CA THR A 442 5.43 -22.52 -14.80
C THR A 442 6.18 -21.48 -15.67
N PRO A 443 7.41 -21.76 -16.13
CA PRO A 443 8.11 -20.86 -17.05
C PRO A 443 7.29 -20.66 -18.33
N LEU A 444 7.11 -19.40 -18.74
CA LEU A 444 6.34 -19.06 -19.93
C LEU A 444 7.17 -19.25 -21.20
N ILE A 445 6.49 -19.35 -22.34
CA ILE A 445 7.11 -19.10 -23.63
C ILE A 445 6.36 -17.98 -24.34
N TYR A 446 6.97 -17.45 -25.40
CA TYR A 446 6.26 -16.61 -26.35
C TYR A 446 5.81 -17.51 -27.51
N LYS A 447 4.50 -17.52 -27.78
CA LYS A 447 3.88 -18.40 -28.79
C LYS A 447 3.01 -17.57 -29.73
N PRO A 448 3.04 -17.82 -31.05
CA PRO A 448 2.16 -17.15 -31.99
C PRO A 448 0.75 -17.75 -31.90
N VAL A 449 -0.20 -16.94 -31.45
CA VAL A 449 -1.59 -17.37 -31.22
C VAL A 449 -2.58 -16.35 -31.76
N SER A 450 -3.74 -16.85 -32.17
CA SER A 450 -4.89 -15.99 -32.47
C SER A 450 -5.49 -15.51 -31.15
N SER A 451 -5.70 -14.21 -31.03
CA SER A 451 -6.35 -13.62 -29.86
C SER A 451 -7.24 -12.46 -30.30
N TRP A 452 -8.24 -12.15 -29.47
CA TRP A 452 -8.99 -10.90 -29.57
C TRP A 452 -8.31 -9.82 -28.75
N PHE A 453 -8.26 -8.62 -29.30
CA PHE A 453 -7.57 -7.47 -28.72
C PHE A 453 -8.50 -6.28 -28.57
N VAL A 454 -8.30 -5.50 -27.50
CA VAL A 454 -8.73 -4.10 -27.41
C VAL A 454 -7.60 -3.21 -27.88
N SER A 455 -7.87 -2.34 -28.85
CA SER A 455 -6.91 -1.43 -29.47
C SER A 455 -6.64 -0.21 -28.59
N VAL A 456 -5.95 -0.42 -27.48
CA VAL A 456 -5.55 0.63 -26.52
C VAL A 456 -4.68 1.68 -27.20
N THR A 457 -3.86 1.27 -28.17
CA THR A 457 -2.98 2.19 -28.92
C THR A 457 -3.74 3.31 -29.63
N LYS A 458 -4.96 3.07 -30.12
CA LYS A 458 -5.80 4.09 -30.78
C LYS A 458 -6.35 5.15 -29.83
N ILE A 459 -6.46 4.84 -28.55
CA ILE A 459 -7.03 5.74 -27.52
C ILE A 459 -5.98 6.22 -26.50
N LYS A 460 -4.71 5.91 -26.75
CA LYS A 460 -3.61 6.14 -25.80
C LYS A 460 -3.44 7.60 -25.41
N ASP A 461 -3.51 8.51 -26.38
CA ASP A 461 -3.37 9.94 -26.12
C ASP A 461 -4.55 10.44 -25.25
N ARG A 462 -5.76 9.95 -25.52
CA ARG A 462 -6.94 10.29 -24.72
C ARG A 462 -6.86 9.74 -23.30
N LEU A 463 -6.32 8.53 -23.11
CA LEU A 463 -6.07 7.96 -21.78
C LEU A 463 -5.11 8.85 -20.96
N LEU A 464 -4.05 9.36 -21.58
CA LEU A 464 -3.09 10.25 -20.95
C LEU A 464 -3.70 11.60 -20.58
N GLU A 465 -4.53 12.19 -21.45
CA GLU A 465 -5.26 13.42 -21.17
C GLU A 465 -6.20 13.25 -19.98
N LEU A 466 -7.07 12.24 -20.02
CA LEU A 466 -8.05 11.98 -18.96
C LEU A 466 -7.38 11.63 -17.63
N ASN A 467 -6.20 11.01 -17.65
CA ASN A 467 -5.42 10.74 -16.44
C ASN A 467 -5.00 12.02 -15.70
N GLN A 468 -4.85 13.15 -16.40
CA GLN A 468 -4.48 14.42 -15.76
C GLN A 468 -5.59 14.98 -14.87
N GLU A 469 -6.86 14.67 -15.18
CA GLU A 469 -8.05 15.05 -14.41
C GLU A 469 -8.18 14.29 -13.09
N ILE A 470 -7.46 13.17 -12.95
CA ILE A 470 -7.54 12.29 -11.79
C ILE A 470 -6.64 12.78 -10.66
N ASN A 471 -7.15 12.84 -9.44
CA ASN A 471 -6.34 13.08 -8.25
C ASN A 471 -5.73 11.77 -7.73
N TRP A 472 -4.42 11.62 -7.90
CA TRP A 472 -3.67 10.44 -7.44
C TRP A 472 -3.00 10.71 -6.10
N ILE A 473 -3.12 9.77 -5.16
CA ILE A 473 -2.47 9.78 -3.86
C ILE A 473 -1.62 8.51 -3.76
N PRO A 474 -0.28 8.60 -3.76
CA PRO A 474 0.52 9.81 -3.88
C PRO A 474 0.56 10.40 -5.31
N GLY A 475 0.75 11.72 -5.41
CA GLY A 475 0.68 12.46 -6.68
C GLY A 475 1.69 12.03 -7.74
N ASN A 476 2.83 11.44 -7.34
CA ASN A 476 3.84 10.95 -8.27
C ASN A 476 3.39 9.74 -9.10
N VAL A 477 2.28 9.07 -8.76
CA VAL A 477 1.74 7.96 -9.57
C VAL A 477 1.21 8.45 -10.92
N LYS A 478 0.63 9.66 -10.96
CA LYS A 478 -0.02 10.27 -12.13
C LYS A 478 0.91 10.27 -13.36
N ASP A 479 2.07 10.92 -13.23
CA ASP A 479 3.08 11.02 -14.31
C ASP A 479 4.20 9.97 -14.19
N GLY A 480 4.24 9.26 -13.05
CA GLY A 480 5.21 8.22 -12.77
C GLY A 480 4.73 6.86 -13.26
N GLN A 481 4.42 5.95 -12.33
CA GLN A 481 4.16 4.54 -12.65
C GLN A 481 2.99 4.37 -13.61
N PHE A 482 1.87 5.08 -13.41
CA PHE A 482 0.68 4.95 -14.24
C PHE A 482 0.83 5.72 -15.55
N GLY A 483 1.23 6.99 -15.51
CA GLY A 483 1.44 7.80 -16.72
C GLY A 483 2.46 7.20 -17.69
N LYS A 484 3.60 6.71 -17.20
CA LYS A 484 4.61 6.02 -18.04
C LYS A 484 4.09 4.70 -18.58
N TRP A 485 3.24 3.99 -17.83
CA TRP A 485 2.61 2.77 -18.31
C TRP A 485 1.65 3.08 -19.48
N LEU A 486 0.79 4.09 -19.32
CA LEU A 486 -0.12 4.55 -20.38
C LEU A 486 0.64 5.01 -21.63
N ALA A 487 1.73 5.77 -21.49
CA ALA A 487 2.52 6.27 -22.62
C ALA A 487 3.10 5.15 -23.51
N ASN A 488 3.35 3.98 -22.90
CA ASN A 488 3.89 2.78 -23.55
C ASN A 488 2.84 1.66 -23.70
N ALA A 489 1.54 1.99 -23.55
CA ALA A 489 0.47 1.02 -23.63
C ALA A 489 0.45 0.32 -24.99
N ARG A 490 0.29 -1.00 -24.94
CA ARG A 490 0.10 -1.88 -26.10
C ARG A 490 -1.35 -2.34 -26.16
N ASP A 491 -1.76 -2.85 -27.32
CA ASP A 491 -3.08 -3.46 -27.46
C ASP A 491 -3.26 -4.62 -26.48
N TRP A 492 -4.42 -4.67 -25.85
CA TRP A 492 -4.71 -5.58 -24.76
C TRP A 492 -5.32 -6.87 -25.28
N SER A 493 -4.61 -8.00 -25.12
CA SER A 493 -5.13 -9.34 -25.40
C SER A 493 -6.20 -9.74 -24.38
N ILE A 494 -7.45 -9.82 -24.83
CA ILE A 494 -8.63 -10.10 -24.00
C ILE A 494 -9.17 -11.52 -24.14
N SER A 495 -8.61 -12.35 -25.03
CA SER A 495 -8.97 -13.77 -25.12
C SER A 495 -8.15 -14.63 -24.16
N ARG A 496 -8.81 -15.61 -23.56
CA ARG A 496 -8.22 -16.72 -22.82
C ARG A 496 -8.80 -18.04 -23.35
N ASN A 497 -7.93 -19.01 -23.63
CA ASN A 497 -8.34 -20.34 -24.08
C ASN A 497 -8.73 -21.22 -22.88
N ARG A 498 -9.73 -20.77 -22.11
CA ARG A 498 -10.13 -21.34 -20.81
C ARG A 498 -11.64 -21.61 -20.74
N PHE A 499 -12.14 -22.04 -19.58
CA PHE A 499 -13.47 -22.65 -19.43
C PHE A 499 -14.45 -21.81 -18.60
N TRP A 500 -13.97 -21.23 -17.50
CA TRP A 500 -14.74 -20.50 -16.50
C TRP A 500 -14.49 -18.99 -16.59
N GLY A 501 -15.38 -18.30 -17.30
CA GLY A 501 -15.35 -16.85 -17.48
C GLY A 501 -16.49 -16.36 -18.37
N SER A 502 -16.59 -15.04 -18.53
CA SER A 502 -17.53 -14.46 -19.50
C SER A 502 -17.13 -14.86 -20.93
N PRO A 503 -17.95 -15.59 -21.71
CA PRO A 503 -17.58 -15.99 -23.06
C PRO A 503 -17.49 -14.80 -24.01
N ILE A 504 -16.54 -14.83 -24.96
CA ILE A 504 -16.49 -13.83 -26.03
C ILE A 504 -17.69 -14.03 -26.96
N PRO A 505 -18.53 -13.00 -27.19
CA PRO A 505 -19.82 -13.14 -27.89
C PRO A 505 -19.67 -13.07 -29.42
N VAL A 506 -18.73 -13.85 -29.97
CA VAL A 506 -18.40 -13.85 -31.41
C VAL A 506 -18.72 -15.21 -32.02
N TRP A 507 -19.55 -15.21 -33.06
CA TRP A 507 -19.87 -16.36 -33.89
C TRP A 507 -19.21 -16.25 -35.26
N VAL A 508 -18.59 -17.34 -35.71
CA VAL A 508 -17.89 -17.43 -36.99
C VAL A 508 -18.43 -18.60 -37.82
N SER A 509 -18.39 -18.46 -39.15
CA SER A 509 -18.73 -19.58 -40.03
C SER A 509 -17.68 -20.68 -39.99
N ASP A 510 -18.12 -21.94 -40.05
CA ASP A 510 -17.28 -23.12 -40.23
C ASP A 510 -16.76 -23.35 -41.67
N ASP A 511 -17.23 -22.56 -42.66
CA ASP A 511 -16.81 -22.67 -44.06
C ASP A 511 -16.05 -21.42 -44.53
N PRO A 512 -14.76 -21.51 -44.87
CA PRO A 512 -13.96 -20.39 -45.33
C PRO A 512 -14.42 -19.82 -46.69
N ASN A 513 -15.26 -20.53 -47.45
CA ASN A 513 -15.84 -20.01 -48.70
C ASN A 513 -17.01 -19.04 -48.45
N TYR A 514 -17.61 -19.08 -47.26
CA TYR A 514 -18.70 -18.19 -46.83
C TYR A 514 -18.32 -17.49 -45.52
N PRO A 515 -17.19 -16.75 -45.47
CA PRO A 515 -16.69 -16.19 -44.23
C PRO A 515 -17.68 -15.16 -43.67
N ARG A 516 -18.11 -15.37 -42.43
CA ARG A 516 -18.98 -14.46 -41.70
C ARG A 516 -18.54 -14.41 -40.24
N VAL A 517 -18.62 -13.21 -39.65
CA VAL A 517 -18.40 -12.97 -38.22
C VAL A 517 -19.58 -12.14 -37.70
N ASP A 518 -20.29 -12.66 -36.71
CA ASP A 518 -21.36 -11.95 -36.00
C ASP A 518 -20.94 -11.72 -34.54
N VAL A 519 -21.16 -10.50 -34.05
CA VAL A 519 -20.88 -10.11 -32.65
C VAL A 519 -22.17 -9.68 -31.97
N TYR A 520 -22.50 -10.34 -30.86
CA TYR A 520 -23.74 -10.10 -30.11
C TYR A 520 -23.47 -9.27 -28.86
N GLY A 521 -24.47 -8.47 -28.48
CA GLY A 521 -24.38 -7.50 -27.39
C GLY A 521 -25.42 -7.69 -26.30
N SER A 522 -26.33 -8.66 -26.43
CA SER A 522 -27.37 -8.96 -25.43
C SER A 522 -27.94 -10.37 -25.60
N LEU A 523 -28.59 -10.87 -24.54
CA LEU A 523 -29.37 -12.10 -24.55
C LEU A 523 -30.57 -12.01 -25.51
N GLU A 524 -31.17 -10.83 -25.67
CA GLU A 524 -32.28 -10.62 -26.62
C GLU A 524 -31.81 -10.72 -28.08
N GLU A 525 -30.62 -10.21 -28.41
CA GLU A 525 -30.04 -10.41 -29.74
C GLU A 525 -29.74 -11.89 -30.01
N LEU A 526 -29.22 -12.62 -29.01
CA LEU A 526 -29.01 -14.07 -29.12
C LEU A 526 -30.33 -14.80 -29.36
N LYS A 527 -31.34 -14.57 -28.52
CA LYS A 527 -32.66 -15.21 -28.68
C LYS A 527 -33.30 -14.91 -30.03
N ARG A 528 -33.15 -13.70 -30.55
CA ARG A 528 -33.67 -13.33 -31.88
C ARG A 528 -33.09 -14.21 -32.98
N ASP A 529 -31.78 -14.49 -32.93
CA ASP A 529 -31.07 -15.13 -34.04
C ASP A 529 -30.92 -16.67 -33.87
N PHE A 530 -30.98 -17.17 -32.63
CA PHE A 530 -30.89 -18.59 -32.29
C PHE A 530 -32.22 -19.22 -31.85
N GLY A 531 -33.23 -18.41 -31.54
CA GLY A 531 -34.59 -18.86 -31.18
C GLY A 531 -34.83 -19.12 -29.69
N ASP A 532 -33.78 -19.21 -28.86
CA ASP A 532 -33.86 -19.33 -27.39
C ASP A 532 -32.62 -18.69 -26.74
N TYR A 533 -32.65 -18.57 -25.40
CA TYR A 533 -31.49 -18.22 -24.58
C TYR A 533 -30.58 -19.43 -24.36
N PRO A 534 -29.29 -19.24 -24.02
CA PRO A 534 -28.46 -20.35 -23.57
C PRO A 534 -28.98 -20.85 -22.21
N ARG A 535 -29.17 -22.17 -22.07
CA ARG A 535 -29.78 -22.77 -20.87
C ARG A 535 -28.93 -23.89 -20.30
N ASP A 536 -28.92 -23.99 -18.98
CA ASP A 536 -28.34 -25.15 -18.28
C ASP A 536 -29.26 -26.38 -18.34
N HIS A 537 -28.79 -27.50 -17.76
CA HIS A 537 -29.54 -28.77 -17.71
C HIS A 537 -30.86 -28.68 -16.93
N GLU A 538 -31.03 -27.64 -16.10
CA GLU A 538 -32.25 -27.37 -15.34
C GLU A 538 -33.20 -26.41 -16.06
N GLY A 539 -32.77 -25.87 -17.21
CA GLY A 539 -33.54 -24.94 -18.04
C GLY A 539 -33.38 -23.47 -17.64
N ASN A 540 -32.50 -23.13 -16.69
CA ASN A 540 -32.24 -21.74 -16.31
C ASN A 540 -31.34 -21.07 -17.34
N ILE A 541 -31.46 -19.75 -17.51
CA ILE A 541 -30.56 -19.00 -18.40
C ILE A 541 -29.14 -19.06 -17.84
N ASN A 542 -28.20 -19.53 -18.64
CA ASN A 542 -26.81 -19.65 -18.26
C ASN A 542 -25.89 -19.36 -19.44
N MET A 543 -25.16 -18.25 -19.36
CA MET A 543 -24.25 -17.81 -20.43
C MET A 543 -22.90 -18.50 -20.41
N HIS A 544 -22.58 -19.33 -19.41
CA HIS A 544 -21.26 -19.96 -19.32
C HIS A 544 -21.11 -21.06 -20.36
N ARG A 545 -19.85 -21.44 -20.63
CA ARG A 545 -19.57 -22.68 -21.36
C ARG A 545 -20.04 -23.89 -20.52
N PRO A 546 -20.48 -24.99 -21.15
CA PRO A 546 -20.66 -25.17 -22.59
C PRO A 546 -22.00 -24.62 -23.13
N TYR A 547 -22.94 -24.21 -22.27
CA TYR A 547 -24.32 -23.91 -22.65
C TYR A 547 -24.47 -22.85 -23.76
N ILE A 548 -23.65 -21.80 -23.73
CA ILE A 548 -23.64 -20.79 -24.80
C ILE A 548 -23.03 -21.30 -26.11
N ASP A 549 -22.16 -22.31 -26.06
CA ASP A 549 -21.49 -22.89 -27.22
C ASP A 549 -22.49 -23.73 -28.07
N GLU A 550 -23.60 -24.18 -27.47
CA GLU A 550 -24.66 -24.95 -28.13
C GLU A 550 -25.53 -24.11 -29.05
N LEU A 551 -25.53 -22.78 -28.88
CA LEU A 551 -26.24 -21.86 -29.76
C LEU A 551 -25.57 -21.81 -31.12
N THR A 552 -26.17 -22.51 -32.09
CA THR A 552 -25.70 -22.57 -33.48
C THR A 552 -26.85 -22.27 -34.43
N ARG A 553 -26.53 -21.76 -35.62
CA ARG A 553 -27.51 -21.49 -36.68
C ARG A 553 -26.88 -21.65 -38.05
N PRO A 554 -27.66 -21.97 -39.10
CA PRO A 554 -27.15 -21.95 -40.47
C PRO A 554 -26.54 -20.57 -40.81
N ASN A 555 -25.43 -20.56 -41.54
CA ASN A 555 -24.82 -19.33 -42.01
C ASN A 555 -25.75 -18.62 -43.00
N PRO A 556 -26.23 -17.40 -42.70
CA PRO A 556 -27.15 -16.68 -43.58
C PRO A 556 -26.52 -16.28 -44.93
N ASP A 557 -25.19 -16.24 -45.04
CA ASP A 557 -24.49 -15.88 -46.27
C ASP A 557 -24.23 -17.08 -47.19
N ASP A 558 -24.49 -18.31 -46.73
CA ASP A 558 -24.40 -19.52 -47.52
C ASP A 558 -25.77 -19.90 -48.12
N PRO A 559 -25.99 -19.69 -49.42
CA PRO A 559 -27.26 -20.00 -50.07
C PRO A 559 -27.56 -21.50 -50.13
N THR A 560 -26.57 -22.36 -49.86
CA THR A 560 -26.75 -23.82 -49.80
C THR A 560 -27.27 -24.29 -48.44
N GLY A 561 -27.15 -23.45 -47.40
CA GLY A 561 -27.54 -23.76 -46.03
C GLY A 561 -26.72 -24.87 -45.36
N LYS A 562 -25.49 -25.11 -45.83
CA LYS A 562 -24.63 -26.20 -45.33
C LYS A 562 -23.66 -25.74 -44.26
N SER A 563 -23.15 -24.52 -44.36
CA SER A 563 -22.28 -23.94 -43.35
C SER A 563 -23.08 -23.45 -42.15
N THR A 564 -22.45 -23.49 -40.99
CA THR A 564 -23.02 -23.20 -39.68
C THR A 564 -22.20 -22.13 -38.97
N MET A 565 -22.89 -21.26 -38.24
CA MET A 565 -22.27 -20.28 -37.35
C MET A 565 -22.04 -20.91 -35.98
N HIS A 566 -20.79 -20.91 -35.51
CA HIS A 566 -20.38 -21.40 -34.19
C HIS A 566 -19.72 -20.29 -33.39
N ARG A 567 -19.95 -20.26 -32.07
CA ARG A 567 -19.19 -19.38 -31.19
C ARG A 567 -17.71 -19.79 -31.21
N ILE A 568 -16.80 -18.82 -31.16
CA ILE A 568 -15.40 -19.13 -30.84
C ILE A 568 -15.32 -19.73 -29.42
N SER A 569 -14.33 -20.56 -29.11
CA SER A 569 -14.22 -21.22 -27.79
C SER A 569 -13.84 -20.27 -26.64
N ASP A 570 -13.20 -19.15 -26.96
CA ASP A 570 -12.49 -18.30 -26.02
C ASP A 570 -13.42 -17.64 -24.98
N VAL A 571 -12.92 -17.48 -23.76
CA VAL A 571 -13.51 -16.64 -22.72
C VAL A 571 -12.72 -15.34 -22.58
N LEU A 572 -13.35 -14.33 -22.01
CA LEU A 572 -12.72 -13.04 -21.74
C LEU A 572 -11.68 -13.16 -20.62
N ASP A 573 -10.67 -12.31 -20.71
CA ASP A 573 -9.79 -11.96 -19.61
C ASP A 573 -10.61 -11.46 -18.41
N CYS A 574 -10.35 -11.97 -17.20
CA CYS A 574 -11.08 -11.52 -16.00
C CYS A 574 -10.85 -10.02 -15.72
N TRP A 575 -9.74 -9.44 -16.19
CA TRP A 575 -9.51 -7.99 -16.13
C TRP A 575 -10.47 -7.17 -17.00
N PHE A 576 -11.07 -7.78 -18.03
CA PHE A 576 -12.15 -7.19 -18.83
C PHE A 576 -13.45 -7.14 -18.04
N GLU A 577 -13.73 -8.19 -17.28
CA GLU A 577 -14.91 -8.30 -16.43
C GLU A 577 -14.83 -7.31 -15.26
N SER A 578 -13.72 -7.31 -14.51
CA SER A 578 -13.51 -6.38 -13.41
C SER A 578 -13.39 -4.93 -13.90
N GLY A 579 -12.76 -4.68 -15.06
CA GLY A 579 -12.72 -3.36 -15.69
C GLY A 579 -14.12 -2.85 -16.12
N SER A 580 -15.08 -3.75 -16.30
CA SER A 580 -16.48 -3.44 -16.63
C SER A 580 -17.35 -3.13 -15.40
N MET A 581 -16.82 -3.33 -14.19
CA MET A 581 -17.55 -3.16 -12.92
C MET A 581 -18.37 -1.87 -12.80
N PRO A 582 -17.87 -0.68 -13.19
CA PRO A 582 -18.61 0.58 -13.03
C PRO A 582 -20.03 0.55 -13.57
N PHE A 583 -20.24 -0.11 -14.71
CA PHE A 583 -21.52 -0.17 -15.40
C PHE A 583 -22.17 -1.56 -15.28
N ALA A 584 -21.38 -2.63 -15.26
CA ALA A 584 -21.89 -4.00 -15.22
C ALA A 584 -22.59 -4.35 -13.90
N GLN A 585 -22.17 -3.76 -12.77
CA GLN A 585 -22.86 -3.94 -11.48
C GLN A 585 -24.31 -3.44 -11.51
N PHE A 586 -24.62 -2.50 -12.40
CA PHE A 586 -25.95 -1.91 -12.56
C PHE A 586 -26.75 -2.52 -13.70
N HIS A 587 -26.23 -3.56 -14.36
CA HIS A 587 -26.83 -4.16 -15.55
C HIS A 587 -26.99 -3.15 -16.71
N TYR A 588 -26.11 -2.14 -16.77
CA TYR A 588 -26.11 -1.14 -17.83
C TYR A 588 -25.72 -1.75 -19.19
N PRO A 589 -26.39 -1.39 -20.30
CA PRO A 589 -27.39 -0.33 -20.43
C PRO A 589 -28.85 -0.82 -20.33
N PHE A 590 -29.06 -2.09 -19.98
CA PHE A 590 -30.38 -2.73 -20.00
C PHE A 590 -31.28 -2.23 -18.88
N GLU A 591 -30.68 -2.03 -17.70
CA GLU A 591 -31.33 -1.52 -16.51
C GLU A 591 -30.48 -0.41 -15.87
N ASN A 592 -31.09 0.37 -14.97
CA ASN A 592 -30.42 1.38 -14.14
C ASN A 592 -29.56 2.39 -14.92
N LYS A 593 -29.94 2.68 -16.17
CA LYS A 593 -29.17 3.52 -17.09
C LYS A 593 -28.92 4.91 -16.50
N GLU A 594 -29.99 5.60 -16.13
CA GLU A 594 -29.92 6.95 -15.56
C GLU A 594 -29.17 6.95 -14.24
N TYR A 595 -29.30 5.87 -13.44
CA TYR A 595 -28.56 5.72 -12.19
C TYR A 595 -27.05 5.66 -12.47
N PHE A 596 -26.58 4.76 -13.35
CA PHE A 596 -25.17 4.70 -13.71
C PHE A 596 -24.66 6.05 -14.25
N GLU A 597 -25.39 6.68 -15.16
CA GLU A 597 -24.98 7.95 -15.78
C GLU A 597 -24.82 9.08 -14.75
N GLN A 598 -25.58 9.05 -13.65
CA GLN A 598 -25.48 9.98 -12.52
C GLN A 598 -24.39 9.61 -11.51
N HIS A 599 -23.94 8.35 -11.46
CA HIS A 599 -22.97 7.84 -10.50
C HIS A 599 -21.62 7.47 -11.15
N PHE A 600 -21.30 8.03 -12.32
CA PHE A 600 -20.04 7.78 -13.02
C PHE A 600 -19.42 9.06 -13.61
N PRO A 601 -18.17 9.41 -13.27
CA PRO A 601 -17.16 8.63 -12.52
C PRO A 601 -17.39 8.56 -11.01
N CYS A 602 -16.82 7.54 -10.35
CA CYS A 602 -16.85 7.48 -8.89
C CYS A 602 -15.97 8.58 -8.25
N ASP A 603 -16.31 8.98 -7.03
CA ASP A 603 -15.58 9.99 -6.27
C ASP A 603 -14.30 9.44 -5.65
N TYR A 604 -14.30 8.16 -5.24
CA TYR A 604 -13.19 7.56 -4.51
C TYR A 604 -13.01 6.07 -4.79
N ILE A 605 -11.74 5.67 -4.88
CA ILE A 605 -11.27 4.30 -5.01
C ILE A 605 -9.92 4.14 -4.29
N VAL A 606 -9.67 2.97 -3.68
CA VAL A 606 -8.40 2.68 -3.01
C VAL A 606 -8.00 1.23 -3.22
N GLU A 607 -6.79 1.02 -3.73
CA GLU A 607 -6.20 -0.31 -3.90
C GLU A 607 -4.68 -0.24 -3.80
N TYR A 608 -4.06 -1.43 -3.82
CA TYR A 608 -2.62 -1.62 -3.84
C TYR A 608 -1.96 -1.08 -5.13
N ILE A 609 -0.73 -0.56 -5.04
CA ILE A 609 0.07 0.04 -6.13
C ILE A 609 0.20 -0.85 -7.38
N GLY A 610 0.13 -2.18 -7.24
CA GLY A 610 0.11 -3.11 -8.36
C GLY A 610 -1.11 -2.95 -9.28
N GLN A 611 -2.22 -2.38 -8.78
CA GLN A 611 -3.42 -2.13 -9.59
C GLN A 611 -3.24 -1.05 -10.65
N THR A 612 -2.14 -0.28 -10.62
CA THR A 612 -1.72 0.58 -11.75
C THR A 612 -1.50 -0.19 -13.06
N ARG A 613 -1.35 -1.52 -12.97
CA ARG A 613 -1.27 -2.43 -14.12
C ARG A 613 -2.40 -3.46 -14.14
N GLY A 614 -3.32 -3.39 -13.19
CA GLY A 614 -4.50 -4.25 -13.08
C GLY A 614 -5.78 -3.42 -13.20
N TRP A 615 -6.56 -3.38 -12.13
CA TRP A 615 -7.91 -2.82 -12.13
C TRP A 615 -7.97 -1.32 -12.46
N PHE A 616 -7.05 -0.50 -11.94
CA PHE A 616 -7.01 0.93 -12.29
C PHE A 616 -6.78 1.15 -13.78
N TYR A 617 -5.94 0.31 -14.39
CA TYR A 617 -5.62 0.39 -15.81
C TYR A 617 -6.81 -0.05 -16.67
N THR A 618 -7.42 -1.20 -16.38
CA THR A 618 -8.52 -1.70 -17.20
C THR A 618 -9.80 -0.89 -17.04
N MET A 619 -10.12 -0.42 -15.83
CA MET A 619 -11.23 0.53 -15.64
C MET A 619 -11.02 1.81 -16.46
N HIS A 620 -9.81 2.39 -16.46
CA HIS A 620 -9.52 3.62 -17.21
C HIS A 620 -9.60 3.41 -18.73
N ILE A 621 -9.17 2.23 -19.22
CA ILE A 621 -9.39 1.82 -20.62
C ILE A 621 -10.89 1.76 -20.94
N MET A 622 -11.67 1.06 -20.14
CA MET A 622 -13.11 0.86 -20.41
C MET A 622 -13.88 2.19 -20.32
N ALA A 623 -13.57 3.01 -19.31
CA ALA A 623 -14.13 4.35 -19.13
C ALA A 623 -13.88 5.24 -20.37
N THR A 624 -12.63 5.28 -20.82
CA THR A 624 -12.23 6.08 -21.99
C THR A 624 -12.86 5.56 -23.27
N ALA A 625 -12.76 4.25 -23.52
CA ALA A 625 -13.23 3.65 -24.77
C ALA A 625 -14.76 3.69 -24.92
N LEU A 626 -15.49 3.52 -23.82
CA LEU A 626 -16.96 3.44 -23.84
C LEU A 626 -17.63 4.79 -23.62
N PHE A 627 -17.09 5.63 -22.74
CA PHE A 627 -17.76 6.82 -22.20
C PHE A 627 -16.98 8.14 -22.29
N ASP A 628 -15.74 8.10 -22.81
CA ASP A 628 -14.85 9.27 -23.02
C ASP A 628 -14.68 10.18 -21.79
N ARG A 629 -14.41 9.58 -20.62
CA ARG A 629 -14.26 10.27 -19.34
C ARG A 629 -13.32 9.50 -18.40
N PRO A 630 -12.79 10.09 -17.32
CA PRO A 630 -11.96 9.33 -16.37
C PRO A 630 -12.81 8.27 -15.66
N ALA A 631 -12.19 7.19 -15.18
CA ALA A 631 -12.90 6.14 -14.44
C ALA A 631 -13.27 6.54 -13.00
N TYR A 632 -12.46 7.42 -12.40
CA TYR A 632 -12.50 7.79 -10.99
C TYR A 632 -11.94 9.21 -10.79
N LYS A 633 -12.41 9.91 -9.76
CA LYS A 633 -11.93 11.28 -9.42
C LYS A 633 -10.73 11.26 -8.48
N ASN A 634 -10.77 10.46 -7.40
CA ASN A 634 -9.70 10.37 -6.41
C ASN A 634 -9.26 8.91 -6.20
N VAL A 635 -7.94 8.67 -6.23
CA VAL A 635 -7.34 7.34 -6.10
C VAL A 635 -6.30 7.33 -4.99
N ILE A 636 -6.49 6.49 -3.97
CA ILE A 636 -5.39 6.10 -3.08
C ILE A 636 -4.74 4.84 -3.63
N CYS A 637 -3.44 4.94 -3.87
CA CYS A 637 -2.58 3.91 -4.41
C CYS A 637 -1.57 3.51 -3.32
N HIS A 638 -1.99 2.62 -2.42
CA HIS A 638 -1.18 2.28 -1.24
C HIS A 638 -0.06 1.30 -1.58
N GLY A 639 1.04 1.33 -0.83
CA GLY A 639 2.19 0.45 -1.08
C GLY A 639 2.03 -0.97 -0.53
N ILE A 640 3.15 -1.68 -0.38
CA ILE A 640 3.19 -3.12 -0.08
C ILE A 640 3.25 -3.36 1.43
N VAL A 641 2.42 -4.29 1.91
CA VAL A 641 2.56 -4.85 3.26
C VAL A 641 3.62 -5.97 3.23
N LEU A 642 4.63 -5.84 4.08
CA LEU A 642 5.77 -6.74 4.22
C LEU A 642 5.65 -7.57 5.51
N GLY A 643 6.21 -8.78 5.47
CA GLY A 643 6.39 -9.63 6.63
C GLY A 643 7.41 -9.07 7.62
N SER A 644 7.52 -9.70 8.78
CA SER A 644 8.47 -9.30 9.84
C SER A 644 9.94 -9.41 9.44
N ASP A 645 10.23 -10.13 8.36
CA ASP A 645 11.54 -10.29 7.73
C ASP A 645 11.85 -9.23 6.65
N GLY A 646 10.92 -8.30 6.39
CA GLY A 646 11.04 -7.27 5.35
C GLY A 646 10.81 -7.78 3.93
N GLN A 647 10.48 -9.06 3.74
CA GLN A 647 10.09 -9.61 2.44
C GLN A 647 8.58 -9.45 2.24
N LYS A 648 8.12 -9.57 0.99
CA LYS A 648 6.69 -9.62 0.68
C LYS A 648 6.03 -10.75 1.47
N MET A 649 4.86 -10.49 2.06
CA MET A 649 4.17 -11.50 2.86
C MET A 649 3.80 -12.71 1.99
N SER A 650 4.03 -13.91 2.52
CA SER A 650 3.66 -15.15 1.85
C SER A 650 3.06 -16.16 2.82
N LYS A 651 1.92 -16.75 2.44
CA LYS A 651 1.31 -17.88 3.15
C LYS A 651 2.28 -19.06 3.30
N HIS A 652 3.17 -19.25 2.32
CA HIS A 652 4.19 -20.31 2.35
C HIS A 652 5.30 -20.00 3.37
N LEU A 653 5.76 -18.74 3.45
CA LEU A 653 6.80 -18.33 4.38
C LEU A 653 6.29 -18.16 5.82
N ARG A 654 4.98 -17.97 6.01
CA ARG A 654 4.36 -17.68 7.32
C ARG A 654 5.07 -16.54 8.05
N ASN A 655 5.52 -15.54 7.31
CA ASN A 655 6.35 -14.42 7.78
C ASN A 655 5.54 -13.24 8.33
N TYR A 656 4.27 -13.45 8.72
CA TYR A 656 3.40 -12.40 9.27
C TYR A 656 2.55 -12.94 10.44
N PRO A 657 2.11 -12.07 11.38
CA PRO A 657 1.28 -12.50 12.52
C PRO A 657 -0.07 -13.07 12.07
N ASP A 658 -0.57 -14.11 12.73
CA ASP A 658 -1.91 -14.62 12.46
C ASP A 658 -2.97 -13.54 12.73
N VAL A 659 -3.86 -13.29 11.78
CA VAL A 659 -4.73 -12.11 11.84
C VAL A 659 -5.86 -12.28 12.84
N ASN A 660 -6.49 -13.46 12.89
CA ASN A 660 -7.53 -13.74 13.88
C ASN A 660 -6.94 -13.70 15.30
N GLY A 661 -5.73 -14.25 15.48
CA GLY A 661 -5.00 -14.13 16.74
C GLY A 661 -4.69 -12.68 17.15
N VAL A 662 -4.54 -11.75 16.21
CA VAL A 662 -4.41 -10.31 16.51
C VAL A 662 -5.77 -9.70 16.88
N PHE A 663 -6.85 -10.01 16.16
CA PHE A 663 -8.21 -9.58 16.53
C PHE A 663 -8.60 -10.02 17.94
N ASP A 664 -8.31 -11.28 18.29
CA ASP A 664 -8.67 -11.86 19.59
C ASP A 664 -7.83 -11.31 20.75
N LYS A 665 -6.64 -10.76 20.46
CA LYS A 665 -5.70 -10.29 21.48
C LYS A 665 -5.69 -8.79 21.68
N TYR A 666 -5.79 -8.02 20.60
CA TYR A 666 -5.61 -6.56 20.63
C TYR A 666 -6.84 -5.80 20.13
N GLY A 667 -7.71 -6.44 19.34
CA GLY A 667 -8.86 -5.79 18.72
C GLY A 667 -8.58 -5.29 17.29
N SER A 668 -9.65 -5.08 16.55
CA SER A 668 -9.68 -4.56 15.19
C SER A 668 -9.36 -3.07 15.16
N ASP A 669 -9.82 -2.26 16.12
CA ASP A 669 -9.55 -0.81 16.15
C ASP A 669 -8.05 -0.52 16.33
N ALA A 670 -7.37 -1.31 17.17
CA ALA A 670 -5.91 -1.21 17.33
C ALA A 670 -5.16 -1.56 16.04
N MET A 671 -5.62 -2.60 15.32
CA MET A 671 -5.02 -2.98 14.04
C MET A 671 -5.31 -1.94 12.94
N ARG A 672 -6.55 -1.46 12.87
CA ARG A 672 -6.99 -0.38 11.99
C ARG A 672 -6.09 0.83 12.16
N TRP A 673 -5.96 1.30 13.40
CA TRP A 673 -5.14 2.46 13.72
C TRP A 673 -3.67 2.26 13.36
N PHE A 674 -3.07 1.10 13.68
CA PHE A 674 -1.69 0.78 13.32
C PHE A 674 -1.46 0.87 11.80
N LEU A 675 -2.37 0.33 10.99
CA LEU A 675 -2.24 0.34 9.53
C LEU A 675 -2.52 1.73 8.95
N MET A 676 -3.57 2.42 9.41
CA MET A 676 -4.02 3.71 8.91
C MET A 676 -3.11 4.88 9.30
N SER A 677 -2.47 4.82 10.48
CA SER A 677 -1.47 5.81 10.93
C SER A 677 -0.14 5.70 10.19
N SER A 678 0.10 4.60 9.48
CA SER A 678 1.37 4.37 8.80
C SER A 678 1.48 5.10 7.45
N PRO A 679 2.69 5.31 6.91
CA PRO A 679 2.89 5.98 5.62
C PRO A 679 2.47 5.13 4.40
N ILE A 680 1.95 3.90 4.59
CA ILE A 680 1.65 2.97 3.49
C ILE A 680 0.61 3.51 2.50
N LEU A 681 -0.34 4.32 2.98
CA LEU A 681 -1.38 4.94 2.15
C LEU A 681 -0.80 6.02 1.22
N ARG A 682 0.47 6.42 1.42
CA ARG A 682 1.23 7.32 0.54
C ARG A 682 2.20 6.58 -0.37
N GLY A 683 1.92 5.30 -0.66
CA GLY A 683 2.71 4.47 -1.58
C GLY A 683 3.98 3.85 -0.98
N GLY A 684 4.25 4.04 0.31
CA GLY A 684 5.38 3.42 1.01
C GLY A 684 5.13 1.95 1.39
N ASN A 685 6.17 1.23 1.82
CA ASN A 685 6.01 -0.14 2.34
C ASN A 685 5.85 -0.15 3.87
N LEU A 686 5.15 -1.15 4.41
CA LEU A 686 4.95 -1.32 5.86
C LEU A 686 5.32 -2.73 6.31
N ILE A 687 6.20 -2.84 7.31
CA ILE A 687 6.45 -4.10 8.01
C ILE A 687 5.42 -4.27 9.13
N VAL A 688 4.63 -5.34 9.09
CA VAL A 688 3.61 -5.60 10.11
C VAL A 688 4.20 -6.43 11.25
N THR A 689 4.09 -5.91 12.48
CA THR A 689 4.56 -6.61 13.68
C THR A 689 3.47 -6.62 14.76
N ALA A 690 3.39 -7.70 15.53
CA ALA A 690 2.48 -7.78 16.67
C ALA A 690 2.83 -6.77 17.78
N GLU A 691 4.09 -6.33 17.85
CA GLU A 691 4.53 -5.30 18.80
C GLU A 691 3.98 -3.92 18.42
N GLY A 692 4.03 -3.52 17.15
CA GLY A 692 3.46 -2.25 16.69
C GLY A 692 1.96 -2.14 16.95
N ILE A 693 1.23 -3.23 16.75
CA ILE A 693 -0.21 -3.29 17.05
C ILE A 693 -0.46 -3.21 18.58
N ARG A 694 0.34 -3.91 19.39
CA ARG A 694 0.27 -3.81 20.85
C ARG A 694 0.55 -2.39 21.34
N ASP A 695 1.54 -1.73 20.76
CA ASP A 695 1.92 -0.38 21.17
C ASP A 695 0.82 0.63 20.81
N THR A 696 0.07 0.40 19.74
CA THR A 696 -1.13 1.18 19.41
C THR A 696 -2.21 1.08 20.51
N VAL A 697 -2.45 -0.12 21.07
CA VAL A 697 -3.33 -0.28 22.24
C VAL A 697 -2.85 0.59 23.41
N ARG A 698 -1.54 0.62 23.66
CA ARG A 698 -0.96 1.32 24.82
C ARG A 698 -0.89 2.83 24.66
N GLN A 699 -0.70 3.31 23.44
CA GLN A 699 -0.44 4.72 23.16
C GLN A 699 -1.70 5.48 22.72
N VAL A 700 -2.73 4.78 22.26
CA VAL A 700 -3.95 5.41 21.72
C VAL A 700 -5.20 4.91 22.44
N MET A 701 -5.52 3.62 22.30
CA MET A 701 -6.79 3.06 22.81
C MET A 701 -6.89 3.21 24.35
N LEU A 702 -5.88 2.73 25.09
CA LEU A 702 -5.89 2.81 26.55
C LEU A 702 -5.93 4.24 27.09
N PRO A 703 -5.16 5.23 26.57
CA PRO A 703 -5.29 6.63 27.00
C PRO A 703 -6.68 7.24 26.79
N VAL A 704 -7.33 6.97 25.66
CA VAL A 704 -8.69 7.45 25.39
C VAL A 704 -9.69 6.82 26.35
N TRP A 705 -9.65 5.48 26.48
CA TRP A 705 -10.48 4.77 27.44
C TRP A 705 -10.23 5.20 28.89
N SER A 706 -8.98 5.43 29.28
CA SER A 706 -8.62 5.86 30.64
C SER A 706 -9.18 7.25 30.95
N SER A 707 -9.26 8.13 29.96
CA SER A 707 -9.88 9.45 30.10
C SER A 707 -11.39 9.35 30.33
N TYR A 708 -12.05 8.44 29.59
CA TYR A 708 -13.46 8.13 29.80
C TYR A 708 -13.73 7.48 31.17
N TYR A 709 -12.91 6.50 31.57
CA TYR A 709 -12.98 5.87 32.89
C TYR A 709 -12.78 6.89 34.02
N PHE A 710 -11.78 7.77 33.90
CA PHE A 710 -11.54 8.86 34.83
C PHE A 710 -12.78 9.75 34.96
N PHE A 711 -13.34 10.21 33.84
CA PHE A 711 -14.54 11.02 33.84
C PHE A 711 -15.71 10.33 34.56
N THR A 712 -16.03 9.08 34.19
CA THR A 712 -17.16 8.35 34.79
C THR A 712 -16.98 8.06 36.27
N MET A 713 -15.77 7.75 36.72
CA MET A 713 -15.46 7.54 38.14
C MET A 713 -15.83 8.79 38.96
N TYR A 714 -15.30 9.96 38.58
CA TYR A 714 -15.50 11.18 39.34
C TYR A 714 -16.94 11.71 39.20
N ALA A 715 -17.51 11.65 38.00
CA ALA A 715 -18.89 12.10 37.77
C ALA A 715 -19.89 11.24 38.57
N ASN A 716 -19.68 9.92 38.66
CA ASN A 716 -20.55 9.05 39.46
C ASN A 716 -20.37 9.23 40.97
N ALA A 717 -19.16 9.56 41.43
CA ALA A 717 -18.87 9.75 42.84
C ALA A 717 -19.39 11.10 43.40
N ALA A 718 -19.58 12.09 42.53
CA ALA A 718 -20.06 13.42 42.89
C ALA A 718 -21.42 13.39 43.60
N ASN A 719 -21.75 14.46 44.34
CA ASN A 719 -22.98 14.61 45.11
C ASN A 719 -23.21 13.44 46.08
N HIS A 720 -22.17 13.02 46.80
CA HIS A 720 -22.20 11.87 47.72
C HIS A 720 -22.64 10.55 47.05
N GLY A 721 -22.21 10.32 45.81
CA GLY A 721 -22.55 9.13 45.03
C GLY A 721 -23.92 9.17 44.34
N ALA A 722 -24.62 10.30 44.38
CA ALA A 722 -25.81 10.51 43.56
C ALA A 722 -25.48 10.72 42.07
N GLY A 723 -24.22 11.08 41.77
CA GLY A 723 -23.73 11.36 40.44
C GLY A 723 -23.95 12.81 40.00
N TYR A 724 -23.18 13.24 39.02
CA TYR A 724 -23.28 14.53 38.33
C TYR A 724 -23.63 14.29 36.86
N ASP A 725 -24.74 14.87 36.40
CA ASP A 725 -25.21 14.74 35.02
C ASP A 725 -24.53 15.77 34.12
N ALA A 726 -23.31 15.46 33.68
CA ALA A 726 -22.55 16.35 32.81
C ALA A 726 -23.21 16.50 31.43
N ARG A 727 -23.00 17.66 30.82
CA ARG A 727 -23.53 18.01 29.50
C ARG A 727 -22.50 18.79 28.68
N MET A 728 -22.80 18.96 27.39
CA MET A 728 -22.08 19.90 26.54
C MET A 728 -22.13 21.31 27.15
N LEU A 729 -21.00 22.01 27.06
CA LEU A 729 -20.91 23.43 27.41
C LEU A 729 -21.77 24.28 26.46
N ARG A 730 -22.24 25.43 26.96
CA ARG A 730 -22.93 26.45 26.17
C ARG A 730 -22.02 27.64 25.94
N THR A 731 -22.24 28.36 24.86
CA THR A 731 -21.39 29.49 24.44
C THR A 731 -21.23 30.56 25.55
N GLU A 732 -22.29 30.86 26.30
CA GLU A 732 -22.24 31.86 27.37
C GLU A 732 -21.35 31.47 28.56
N GLU A 733 -21.01 30.19 28.71
CA GLU A 733 -20.22 29.67 29.83
C GLU A 733 -18.72 29.80 29.55
N VAL A 734 -18.31 29.75 28.27
CA VAL A 734 -16.91 29.68 27.83
C VAL A 734 -16.08 30.84 28.36
N ALA A 735 -16.62 32.06 28.32
CA ALA A 735 -15.89 33.26 28.76
C ALA A 735 -15.48 33.19 30.24
N SER A 736 -16.25 32.50 31.08
CA SER A 736 -15.99 32.35 32.52
C SER A 736 -15.06 31.19 32.87
N LEU A 737 -14.75 30.32 31.91
CA LEU A 737 -13.92 29.14 32.17
C LEU A 737 -12.48 29.51 32.55
N PRO A 738 -11.85 28.73 33.44
CA PRO A 738 -10.40 28.78 33.66
C PRO A 738 -9.59 28.62 32.39
N GLN A 739 -8.35 29.14 32.39
CA GLN A 739 -7.48 29.14 31.21
C GLN A 739 -7.19 27.73 30.67
N MET A 740 -7.02 26.74 31.53
CA MET A 740 -6.76 25.36 31.11
C MET A 740 -7.96 24.72 30.39
N ASP A 741 -9.18 25.08 30.77
CA ASP A 741 -10.42 24.61 30.12
C ASP A 741 -10.55 25.26 28.74
N LYS A 742 -10.34 26.58 28.65
CA LYS A 742 -10.30 27.30 27.37
C LYS A 742 -9.22 26.75 26.43
N TYR A 743 -8.05 26.42 26.97
CA TYR A 743 -6.96 25.83 26.20
C TYR A 743 -7.35 24.45 25.64
N LEU A 744 -7.98 23.58 26.44
CA LEU A 744 -8.48 22.29 25.96
C LEU A 744 -9.49 22.46 24.82
N LEU A 745 -10.44 23.40 24.97
CA LEU A 745 -11.46 23.70 23.95
C LEU A 745 -10.83 24.24 22.66
N ALA A 746 -9.86 25.16 22.75
CA ALA A 746 -9.13 25.69 21.60
C ALA A 746 -8.28 24.61 20.91
N ARG A 747 -7.65 23.71 21.66
CA ARG A 747 -6.94 22.55 21.09
C ARG A 747 -7.89 21.55 20.43
N LEU A 748 -9.10 21.38 20.97
CA LEU A 748 -10.13 20.55 20.36
C LEU A 748 -10.70 21.20 19.09
N HIS A 749 -10.85 22.52 19.05
CA HIS A 749 -11.16 23.27 17.83
C HIS A 749 -10.13 22.96 16.74
N GLN A 750 -8.84 23.09 17.06
CA GLN A 750 -7.76 22.79 16.11
C GLN A 750 -7.77 21.33 15.66
N LEU A 751 -8.02 20.37 16.57
CA LEU A 751 -8.15 18.96 16.21
C LEU A 751 -9.24 18.75 15.17
N VAL A 752 -10.45 19.26 15.43
CA VAL A 752 -11.60 19.11 14.53
C VAL A 752 -11.29 19.70 13.16
N ALA A 753 -10.75 20.91 13.12
CA ALA A 753 -10.39 21.59 11.87
C ALA A 753 -9.33 20.81 11.08
N GLN A 754 -8.24 20.39 11.75
CA GLN A 754 -7.13 19.68 11.12
C GLN A 754 -7.55 18.30 10.60
N VAL A 755 -8.25 17.50 11.41
CA VAL A 755 -8.70 16.17 10.98
C VAL A 755 -9.71 16.28 9.84
N GLN A 756 -10.60 17.27 9.87
CA GLN A 756 -11.53 17.52 8.76
C GLN A 756 -10.76 17.82 7.47
N GLU A 757 -9.82 18.79 7.49
CA GLU A 757 -9.00 19.13 6.33
C GLU A 757 -8.20 17.92 5.79
N GLN A 758 -7.60 17.15 6.70
CA GLN A 758 -6.80 15.98 6.34
C GLN A 758 -7.65 14.89 5.71
N LEU A 759 -8.83 14.58 6.25
CA LEU A 759 -9.72 13.56 5.67
C LEU A 759 -10.39 14.03 4.37
N ASP A 760 -10.69 15.33 4.22
CA ASP A 760 -11.13 15.93 2.95
C ASP A 760 -10.05 15.79 1.86
N HIS A 761 -8.78 15.77 2.23
CA HIS A 761 -7.64 15.50 1.35
C HIS A 761 -7.12 14.05 1.39
N PHE A 762 -7.87 13.12 1.97
CA PHE A 762 -7.53 11.70 2.06
C PHE A 762 -6.21 11.38 2.81
N GLU A 763 -5.73 12.29 3.67
CA GLU A 763 -4.53 12.17 4.48
C GLU A 763 -4.78 11.43 5.81
N ILE A 764 -5.25 10.17 5.72
CA ILE A 764 -5.67 9.37 6.89
C ILE A 764 -4.57 9.26 7.97
N SER A 765 -3.30 9.07 7.56
CA SER A 765 -2.17 8.97 8.50
C SER A 765 -1.97 10.27 9.30
N ASN A 766 -2.13 11.44 8.67
CA ASN A 766 -2.02 12.72 9.36
C ASN A 766 -3.20 12.92 10.34
N ALA A 767 -4.40 12.46 9.98
CA ALA A 767 -5.55 12.48 10.88
C ALA A 767 -5.32 11.65 12.14
N CYS A 768 -4.72 10.47 12.02
CA CYS A 768 -4.30 9.68 13.19
C CYS A 768 -3.24 10.41 14.04
N ASP A 769 -2.28 11.10 13.42
CA ASP A 769 -1.24 11.85 14.14
C ASP A 769 -1.84 13.03 14.92
N ALA A 770 -2.75 13.79 14.31
CA ALA A 770 -3.43 14.92 14.96
C ALA A 770 -4.24 14.47 16.19
N VAL A 771 -4.97 13.36 16.07
CA VAL A 771 -5.70 12.77 17.21
C VAL A 771 -4.73 12.31 18.30
N SER A 772 -3.62 11.66 17.94
CA SER A 772 -2.62 11.18 18.90
C SER A 772 -1.99 12.34 19.70
N ASP A 773 -1.70 13.47 19.04
CA ASP A 773 -1.21 14.68 19.71
C ASP A 773 -2.26 15.28 20.66
N PHE A 774 -3.55 15.32 20.27
CA PHE A 774 -4.61 15.77 21.16
C PHE A 774 -4.81 14.84 22.37
N ILE A 775 -4.65 13.53 22.20
CA ILE A 775 -4.70 12.56 23.31
C ILE A 775 -3.63 12.87 24.36
N ASP A 776 -2.42 13.27 23.96
CA ASP A 776 -1.38 13.72 24.90
C ASP A 776 -1.82 14.97 25.68
N VAL A 777 -2.42 15.95 25.00
CA VAL A 777 -2.95 17.16 25.64
C VAL A 777 -4.06 16.81 26.63
N LEU A 778 -5.02 15.98 26.24
CA LEU A 778 -6.13 15.58 27.09
C LEU A 778 -5.65 14.86 28.35
N THR A 779 -4.73 13.90 28.19
CA THR A 779 -4.31 13.01 29.27
C THR A 779 -3.21 13.61 30.13
N ASN A 780 -2.05 13.91 29.52
CA ASN A 780 -0.84 14.30 30.22
C ASN A 780 -0.80 15.78 30.60
N TRP A 781 -1.70 16.60 30.05
CA TRP A 781 -1.79 18.01 30.38
C TRP A 781 -3.09 18.36 31.09
N TYR A 782 -4.25 18.20 30.45
CA TYR A 782 -5.51 18.65 31.02
C TYR A 782 -5.91 17.84 32.26
N ILE A 783 -6.16 16.52 32.10
CA ILE A 783 -6.65 15.67 33.21
C ILE A 783 -5.66 15.71 34.39
N ARG A 784 -4.36 15.60 34.11
CA ARG A 784 -3.32 15.60 35.15
C ARG A 784 -3.29 16.90 35.97
N ASN A 785 -3.38 18.07 35.31
CA ASN A 785 -3.28 19.37 35.99
C ASN A 785 -4.61 19.85 36.59
N THR A 786 -5.73 19.22 36.27
CA THR A 786 -7.07 19.64 36.74
C THR A 786 -7.74 18.62 37.64
N ARG A 787 -7.06 17.52 37.99
CA ARG A 787 -7.60 16.42 38.79
C ARG A 787 -8.27 16.86 40.10
N ASP A 788 -7.67 17.82 40.82
CA ASP A 788 -8.22 18.32 42.08
C ASP A 788 -9.58 19.01 41.91
N ARG A 789 -9.87 19.58 40.72
CA ARG A 789 -11.17 20.19 40.44
C ARG A 789 -12.28 19.16 40.34
N PHE A 790 -11.99 17.98 39.80
CA PHE A 790 -12.94 16.85 39.81
C PHE A 790 -13.18 16.32 41.23
N TRP A 791 -12.15 16.33 42.09
CA TRP A 791 -12.28 15.98 43.50
C TRP A 791 -13.13 16.99 44.27
N ASN A 792 -13.02 18.27 43.93
CA ASN A 792 -13.80 19.36 44.49
C ASN A 792 -15.19 19.53 43.84
N GLU A 793 -15.59 18.56 42.99
CA GLU A 793 -16.89 18.53 42.30
C GLU A 793 -17.19 19.80 41.45
N ASP A 794 -16.17 20.36 40.78
CA ASP A 794 -16.33 21.51 39.89
C ASP A 794 -17.12 21.17 38.63
N GLU A 795 -18.34 21.71 38.53
CA GLU A 795 -19.26 21.52 37.40
C GLU A 795 -18.65 21.94 36.05
N HIS A 796 -17.83 23.00 36.02
CA HIS A 796 -17.18 23.46 34.79
C HIS A 796 -16.15 22.46 34.30
N ALA A 797 -15.38 21.83 35.20
CA ALA A 797 -14.41 20.81 34.84
C ALA A 797 -15.09 19.56 34.25
N PHE A 798 -16.20 19.12 34.86
CA PHE A 798 -17.00 18.00 34.35
C PHE A 798 -17.58 18.29 32.96
N ASN A 799 -18.24 19.44 32.77
CA ASN A 799 -18.86 19.78 31.49
C ASN A 799 -17.81 20.00 30.38
N THR A 800 -16.64 20.57 30.70
CA THR A 800 -15.53 20.73 29.76
C THR A 800 -14.98 19.37 29.31
N LEU A 801 -14.70 18.46 30.26
CA LEU A 801 -14.19 17.13 29.93
C LEU A 801 -15.23 16.28 29.18
N TYR A 802 -16.51 16.38 29.54
CA TYR A 802 -17.61 15.76 28.80
C TYR A 802 -17.64 16.25 27.36
N THR A 803 -17.58 17.57 27.15
CA THR A 803 -17.54 18.19 25.82
C THR A 803 -16.36 17.68 25.00
N ALA A 804 -15.18 17.59 25.62
CA ALA A 804 -13.98 17.10 24.96
C ALA A 804 -14.09 15.63 24.53
N LEU A 805 -14.57 14.75 25.41
CA LEU A 805 -14.72 13.32 25.12
C LEU A 805 -15.81 13.04 24.07
N GLU A 806 -16.92 13.75 24.12
CA GLU A 806 -18.03 13.60 23.17
C GLU A 806 -17.59 13.98 21.74
N VAL A 807 -16.94 15.13 21.59
CA VAL A 807 -16.43 15.60 20.28
C VAL A 807 -15.29 14.72 19.80
N LEU A 808 -14.36 14.33 20.68
CA LEU A 808 -13.27 13.42 20.33
C LEU A 808 -13.81 12.08 19.80
N ALA A 809 -14.84 11.51 20.44
CA ALA A 809 -15.46 10.27 19.97
C ALA A 809 -16.09 10.43 18.57
N ARG A 810 -16.72 11.58 18.26
CA ARG A 810 -17.20 11.86 16.90
C ARG A 810 -16.06 12.01 15.89
N VAL A 811 -14.96 12.70 16.24
CA VAL A 811 -13.78 12.82 15.36
C VAL A 811 -13.11 11.46 15.12
N MET A 812 -13.02 10.62 16.16
CA MET A 812 -12.40 9.30 16.10
C MET A 812 -13.28 8.24 15.43
N ALA A 813 -14.60 8.45 15.29
CA ALA A 813 -15.53 7.44 14.80
C ALA A 813 -15.14 6.80 13.45
N PRO A 814 -14.61 7.54 12.43
CA PRO A 814 -14.10 6.90 11.21
C PRO A 814 -12.82 6.08 11.42
N LEU A 815 -11.97 6.47 12.39
CA LEU A 815 -10.62 5.95 12.63
C LEU A 815 -10.57 4.75 13.60
N ALA A 816 -11.42 4.76 14.62
CA ALA A 816 -11.58 3.71 15.64
C ALA A 816 -13.07 3.56 15.98
N PRO A 817 -13.87 2.94 15.09
CA PRO A 817 -15.32 2.99 15.14
C PRO A 817 -15.96 2.31 16.34
N MET A 818 -15.36 1.28 16.92
CA MET A 818 -15.97 0.49 17.98
C MET A 818 -15.67 1.08 19.37
N GLU A 819 -14.43 1.54 19.60
CA GLU A 819 -14.09 2.28 20.82
C GLU A 819 -14.88 3.60 20.90
N SER A 820 -14.93 4.34 19.80
CA SER A 820 -15.69 5.60 19.72
C SER A 820 -17.17 5.39 20.01
N GLU A 821 -17.77 4.32 19.48
CA GLU A 821 -19.17 3.97 19.74
C GLU A 821 -19.41 3.66 21.22
N ALA A 822 -18.55 2.84 21.84
CA ALA A 822 -18.69 2.48 23.24
C ALA A 822 -18.60 3.71 24.16
N ILE A 823 -17.64 4.59 23.92
CA ILE A 823 -17.45 5.81 24.71
C ILE A 823 -18.61 6.77 24.49
N TRP A 824 -18.97 7.05 23.23
CA TRP A 824 -20.02 8.02 22.90
C TRP A 824 -21.38 7.60 23.44
N ARG A 825 -21.79 6.34 23.24
CA ARG A 825 -23.05 5.82 23.82
C ARG A 825 -23.01 5.80 25.34
N GLY A 826 -21.86 5.48 25.91
CA GLY A 826 -21.62 5.54 27.35
C GLY A 826 -21.78 6.95 27.93
N LEU A 827 -21.40 8.00 27.19
CA LEU A 827 -21.53 9.40 27.61
C LEU A 827 -22.93 9.98 27.33
N THR A 828 -23.51 9.71 26.18
CA THR A 828 -24.72 10.42 25.71
C THR A 828 -26.00 9.62 25.94
N GLY A 829 -25.90 8.29 25.99
CA GLY A 829 -27.06 7.40 25.92
C GLY A 829 -27.75 7.39 24.55
N GLY A 830 -27.13 8.02 23.54
CA GLY A 830 -27.65 8.05 22.18
C GLY A 830 -27.56 6.70 21.47
N GLU A 831 -28.17 6.64 20.30
CA GLU A 831 -28.28 5.42 19.49
C GLU A 831 -26.92 4.96 18.96
N SER A 832 -26.22 5.81 18.21
CA SER A 832 -24.87 5.51 17.69
C SER A 832 -24.14 6.79 17.32
N VAL A 833 -22.82 6.83 17.54
CA VAL A 833 -21.96 7.94 17.09
C VAL A 833 -21.96 8.04 15.56
N HIS A 834 -22.13 6.91 14.88
CA HIS A 834 -22.12 6.81 13.41
C HIS A 834 -23.41 7.30 12.76
N LEU A 835 -24.45 7.59 13.57
CA LEU A 835 -25.66 8.25 13.10
C LEU A 835 -25.62 9.77 13.30
N THR A 836 -24.58 10.30 13.98
CA THR A 836 -24.40 11.74 14.19
C THR A 836 -23.78 12.43 12.99
N ASP A 837 -23.93 13.75 12.94
CA ASP A 837 -23.18 14.59 12.02
C ASP A 837 -21.75 14.81 12.55
N TRP A 838 -20.82 15.02 11.61
CA TRP A 838 -19.46 15.46 11.89
C TRP A 838 -19.51 16.71 12.80
N PRO A 839 -18.59 16.88 13.78
CA PRO A 839 -18.61 17.99 14.71
C PRO A 839 -18.19 19.31 14.04
N PHE A 840 -18.97 19.79 13.07
CA PHE A 840 -18.70 20.98 12.29
C PHE A 840 -18.53 22.23 13.17
N LEU A 841 -17.44 22.96 12.95
CA LEU A 841 -17.16 24.26 13.60
C LEU A 841 -17.90 25.41 12.91
N ALA A 842 -18.18 25.26 11.62
CA ALA A 842 -18.98 26.17 10.82
C ALA A 842 -19.90 25.35 9.90
N ASP A 843 -21.08 25.88 9.61
CA ASP A 843 -22.01 25.30 8.64
C ASP A 843 -21.37 25.30 7.25
N GLU A 844 -21.31 24.13 6.60
CA GLU A 844 -20.57 23.96 5.33
C GLU A 844 -21.15 24.76 4.16
N HIS A 845 -22.42 25.17 4.23
CA HIS A 845 -23.08 25.88 3.13
C HIS A 845 -23.00 27.41 3.29
N THR A 846 -23.13 27.89 4.52
CA THR A 846 -23.22 29.32 4.85
C THR A 846 -21.92 29.89 5.42
N GLY A 847 -21.03 29.03 5.92
CA GLY A 847 -19.83 29.43 6.66
C GLY A 847 -20.11 30.04 8.05
N ALA A 848 -21.35 30.01 8.51
CA ALA A 848 -21.71 30.52 9.83
C ALA A 848 -21.18 29.61 10.94
N VAL A 849 -20.59 30.18 11.98
CA VAL A 849 -20.10 29.45 13.15
C VAL A 849 -21.25 28.66 13.79
N THR A 850 -21.06 27.37 14.00
CA THR A 850 -22.06 26.52 14.68
C THR A 850 -22.06 26.77 16.19
N GLU A 851 -23.06 26.27 16.90
CA GLU A 851 -23.05 26.31 18.38
C GLU A 851 -21.79 25.64 18.94
N LEU A 852 -21.38 24.49 18.37
CA LEU A 852 -20.15 23.82 18.76
C LEU A 852 -18.91 24.67 18.45
N GLY A 853 -18.81 25.27 17.26
CA GLY A 853 -17.71 26.16 16.92
C GLY A 853 -17.59 27.35 17.87
N ALA A 854 -18.72 27.90 18.31
CA ALA A 854 -18.78 28.97 19.29
C ALA A 854 -18.43 28.51 20.72
N VAL A 855 -18.61 27.23 21.05
CA VAL A 855 -18.18 26.64 22.33
C VAL A 855 -16.68 26.34 22.33
N LEU A 856 -16.16 25.79 21.24
CA LEU A 856 -14.75 25.38 21.17
C LEU A 856 -13.80 26.57 21.08
N VAL A 857 -14.22 27.66 20.41
CA VAL A 857 -13.50 28.93 20.26
C VAL A 857 -12.07 28.79 19.71
N ASP A 858 -11.79 29.38 18.55
CA ASP A 858 -10.40 29.49 18.09
C ASP A 858 -9.66 30.57 18.89
N ASP A 859 -8.59 30.17 19.58
CA ASP A 859 -7.72 31.07 20.37
C ASP A 859 -6.24 30.73 20.11
N PRO A 860 -5.69 31.18 18.96
CA PRO A 860 -4.34 30.84 18.55
C PRO A 860 -3.27 31.42 19.50
N ASP A 861 -3.54 32.55 20.15
CA ASP A 861 -2.63 33.19 21.09
C ASP A 861 -2.52 32.37 22.39
N LEU A 862 -3.65 31.91 22.93
CA LEU A 862 -3.69 31.00 24.08
C LEU A 862 -2.98 29.68 23.77
N VAL A 863 -3.26 29.09 22.60
CA VAL A 863 -2.61 27.84 22.19
C VAL A 863 -1.11 28.05 22.05
N ALA A 864 -0.65 29.12 21.38
CA ALA A 864 0.76 29.42 21.24
C ALA A 864 1.47 29.59 22.59
N ALA A 865 0.84 30.31 23.54
CA ALA A 865 1.36 30.50 24.89
C ALA A 865 1.48 29.17 25.65
N MET A 866 0.44 28.34 25.62
CA MET A 866 0.45 27.04 26.30
C MET A 866 1.40 26.05 25.66
N GLU A 867 1.56 26.04 24.33
CA GLU A 867 2.59 25.23 23.66
C GLU A 867 4.00 25.65 24.10
N GLN A 868 4.27 26.95 24.27
CA GLN A 868 5.55 27.40 24.84
C GLN A 868 5.74 26.90 26.28
N VAL A 869 4.68 26.89 27.11
CA VAL A 869 4.72 26.30 28.46
C VAL A 869 5.05 24.80 28.38
N ARG A 870 4.43 24.05 27.45
CA ARG A 870 4.72 22.63 27.21
C ARG A 870 6.16 22.39 26.78
N ASP A 871 6.69 23.23 25.91
CA ASP A 871 8.09 23.21 25.46
C ASP A 871 9.06 23.47 26.63
N VAL A 872 8.77 24.46 27.47
CA VAL A 872 9.56 24.76 28.68
C VAL A 872 9.57 23.58 29.63
N VAL A 873 8.41 22.96 29.88
CA VAL A 873 8.34 21.78 30.75
C VAL A 873 9.13 20.62 30.17
N SER A 874 8.90 20.27 28.90
CA SER A 874 9.55 19.14 28.23
C SER A 874 11.07 19.32 28.13
N GLY A 875 11.51 20.54 27.79
CA GLY A 875 12.91 20.92 27.78
C GLY A 875 13.54 20.82 29.16
N THR A 876 12.85 21.29 30.21
CA THR A 876 13.39 21.27 31.58
C THR A 876 13.44 19.85 32.15
N LEU A 877 12.44 19.01 31.87
CA LEU A 877 12.45 17.60 32.26
C LEU A 877 13.57 16.83 31.56
N SER A 878 13.80 17.11 30.28
CA SER A 878 14.92 16.54 29.52
C SER A 878 16.27 16.98 30.09
N LEU A 879 16.40 18.25 30.43
CA LEU A 879 17.58 18.81 31.08
C LEU A 879 17.83 18.19 32.46
N ARG A 880 16.78 18.02 33.27
CA ARG A 880 16.81 17.32 34.56
C ARG A 880 17.29 15.88 34.40
N LYS A 881 16.77 15.14 33.42
CA LYS A 881 17.20 13.78 33.11
C LYS A 881 18.68 13.72 32.73
N ALA A 882 19.15 14.66 31.91
CA ALA A 882 20.57 14.76 31.54
C ALA A 882 21.48 15.03 32.75
N GLN A 883 21.00 15.85 33.71
CA GLN A 883 21.71 16.13 34.96
C GLN A 883 21.45 15.08 36.07
N GLN A 884 20.69 14.02 35.76
CA GLN A 884 20.28 12.98 36.72
C GLN A 884 19.53 13.52 37.96
N ILE A 885 18.86 14.67 37.83
CA ILE A 885 18.03 15.27 38.88
C ILE A 885 16.58 14.81 38.67
N ARG A 886 16.06 14.07 39.64
CA ARG A 886 14.68 13.58 39.67
C ARG A 886 13.67 14.71 39.91
N VAL A 887 12.46 14.62 39.33
CA VAL A 887 11.48 15.72 39.40
C VAL A 887 11.07 16.10 40.83
N ARG A 888 10.91 15.07 41.68
CA ARG A 888 10.57 15.22 43.10
C ARG A 888 11.63 15.93 43.94
N GLN A 889 12.85 16.10 43.45
CA GLN A 889 13.84 16.98 44.07
C GLN A 889 13.51 18.42 43.66
N PRO A 890 13.02 19.28 44.58
CA PRO A 890 12.74 20.66 44.24
C PRO A 890 14.04 21.40 43.90
N LEU A 891 13.93 22.36 42.97
CA LEU A 891 15.02 23.28 42.63
C LEU A 891 14.60 24.72 42.92
N SER A 892 15.59 25.58 43.14
CA SER A 892 15.36 26.97 43.50
C SER A 892 14.76 27.77 42.34
N THR A 893 15.43 27.79 41.19
CA THR A 893 15.08 28.70 40.10
C THR A 893 15.21 28.05 38.72
N LEU A 894 14.25 28.35 37.85
CA LEU A 894 14.34 28.18 36.40
C LEU A 894 14.22 29.55 35.75
N THR A 895 15.15 29.87 34.85
CA THR A 895 15.06 31.05 34.00
C THR A 895 14.63 30.62 32.61
N VAL A 896 13.51 31.16 32.12
CA VAL A 896 13.04 30.98 30.75
C VAL A 896 13.40 32.24 29.98
N VAL A 897 14.17 32.07 28.92
CA VAL A 897 14.62 33.14 28.04
C VAL A 897 13.91 32.99 26.70
N GLY A 898 13.19 34.01 26.24
CA GLY A 898 12.42 33.93 25.01
C GLY A 898 12.05 35.31 24.45
N ALA A 899 11.54 35.35 23.22
CA ALA A 899 11.10 36.60 22.60
C ALA A 899 9.78 37.12 23.22
N ASP A 900 8.86 36.20 23.55
CA ASP A 900 7.53 36.52 24.10
C ASP A 900 7.29 35.85 25.46
N VAL A 901 8.10 36.22 26.44
CA VAL A 901 7.95 35.69 27.80
C VAL A 901 6.69 36.20 28.51
N GLN A 902 6.06 37.28 28.02
CA GLN A 902 4.82 37.83 28.59
C GLN A 902 3.64 36.88 28.39
N ALA A 903 3.61 36.16 27.27
CA ALA A 903 2.61 35.11 27.03
C ALA A 903 2.71 33.95 28.04
N ILE A 904 3.90 33.68 28.59
CA ILE A 904 4.16 32.59 29.55
C ILE A 904 3.85 33.02 30.99
N GLU A 905 3.93 34.31 31.30
CA GLU A 905 3.78 34.86 32.66
C GLU A 905 2.53 34.35 33.43
N PRO A 906 1.33 34.28 32.81
CA PRO A 906 0.13 33.76 33.48
C PRO A 906 0.21 32.29 33.89
N TYR A 907 1.15 31.52 33.33
CA TYR A 907 1.29 30.07 33.52
C TYR A 907 2.50 29.71 34.38
N THR A 908 3.14 30.70 35.03
CA THR A 908 4.30 30.46 35.88
C THR A 908 4.01 29.49 37.03
N ASP A 909 2.80 29.48 37.57
CA ASP A 909 2.41 28.53 38.63
C ASP A 909 2.28 27.09 38.11
N VAL A 910 1.80 26.90 36.86
CA VAL A 910 1.83 25.59 36.19
C VAL A 910 3.27 25.12 36.02
N LEU A 911 4.18 25.99 35.58
CA LEU A 911 5.60 25.65 35.47
C LEU A 911 6.21 25.27 36.82
N LYS A 912 5.89 26.00 37.90
CA LYS A 912 6.39 25.69 39.26
C LYS A 912 5.89 24.32 39.74
N SER A 913 4.60 24.01 39.56
CA SER A 913 4.01 22.75 40.00
C SER A 913 4.58 21.58 39.21
N GLU A 914 4.60 21.69 37.89
CA GLU A 914 5.03 20.66 36.95
C GLU A 914 6.51 20.31 37.10
N LEU A 915 7.33 21.33 37.30
CA LEU A 915 8.77 21.17 37.39
C LEU A 915 9.25 21.06 38.83
N ASN A 916 8.38 21.27 39.83
CA ASN A 916 8.78 21.36 41.23
C ASN A 916 9.95 22.35 41.41
N ILE A 917 9.72 23.60 40.99
CA ILE A 917 10.70 24.69 41.04
C ILE A 917 10.09 25.85 41.80
N LYS A 918 10.85 26.47 42.71
CA LYS A 918 10.33 27.52 43.60
C LYS A 918 10.08 28.85 42.89
N HIS A 919 10.97 29.24 41.99
CA HIS A 919 10.89 30.50 41.26
C HIS A 919 11.09 30.31 39.76
N ILE A 920 10.22 30.95 38.96
CA ILE A 920 10.38 31.04 37.50
C ILE A 920 10.76 32.48 37.16
N ALA A 921 11.97 32.68 36.65
CA ALA A 921 12.41 33.96 36.12
C ALA A 921 12.14 34.00 34.61
N LEU A 922 11.52 35.07 34.13
CA LEU A 922 11.20 35.27 32.73
C LEU A 922 12.07 36.40 32.19
N VAL A 923 12.87 36.11 31.15
CA VAL A 923 13.86 37.06 30.60
C VAL A 923 13.63 37.19 29.10
N ARG A 924 13.55 38.42 28.60
CA ARG A 924 13.49 38.64 27.15
C ARG A 924 14.83 38.30 26.53
N LEU A 925 14.80 37.70 25.34
CA LEU A 925 16.02 37.30 24.62
C LEU A 925 16.99 38.49 24.43
N ASP A 926 16.47 39.67 24.10
CA ASP A 926 17.25 40.91 23.89
C ASP A 926 17.93 41.43 25.17
N ASP A 927 17.41 41.05 26.33
CA ASP A 927 17.92 41.45 27.65
C ASP A 927 18.81 40.37 28.30
N ALA A 928 19.01 39.23 27.63
CA ALA A 928 19.74 38.08 28.20
C ALA A 928 21.14 38.46 28.71
N GLU A 929 21.91 39.24 27.93
CA GLU A 929 23.25 39.70 28.34
C GLU A 929 23.22 40.61 29.57
N GLN A 930 22.19 41.44 29.71
CA GLN A 930 22.00 42.32 30.88
C GLN A 930 21.67 41.52 32.15
N HIS A 931 21.10 40.33 31.99
CA HIS A 931 20.83 39.36 33.05
C HIS A 931 21.99 38.39 33.29
N GLY A 932 23.19 38.67 32.77
CA GLY A 932 24.38 37.86 32.99
C GLY A 932 24.36 36.52 32.25
N LEU A 933 23.56 36.39 31.18
CA LEU A 933 23.48 35.20 30.35
C LEU A 933 24.21 35.43 29.03
N ARG A 934 25.18 34.57 28.71
CA ARG A 934 25.94 34.59 27.46
C ARG A 934 25.46 33.45 26.55
N ILE A 935 24.96 33.80 25.38
CA ILE A 935 24.60 32.82 24.34
C ILE A 935 25.89 32.35 23.65
N VAL A 936 26.16 31.05 23.70
CA VAL A 936 27.29 30.39 23.06
C VAL A 936 26.74 29.51 21.93
N ASN A 937 27.14 29.82 20.70
CA ASN A 937 26.80 28.99 19.55
C ASN A 937 27.92 27.96 19.36
N GLU A 938 27.57 26.68 19.31
CA GLU A 938 28.47 25.56 19.03
C GLU A 938 28.09 24.92 17.68
N LEU A 939 29.05 24.78 16.78
CA LEU A 939 28.83 24.16 15.48
C LEU A 939 29.27 22.69 15.52
N LYS A 940 28.36 21.77 15.20
CA LYS A 940 28.67 20.37 14.89
C LYS A 940 28.51 20.10 13.41
N VAL A 941 29.50 19.46 12.80
CA VAL A 941 29.49 19.11 11.37
C VAL A 941 29.03 17.66 11.19
N ASN A 942 27.99 17.45 10.39
CA ASN A 942 27.56 16.13 9.95
C ASN A 942 28.46 15.66 8.80
N ALA A 943 29.55 14.98 9.16
CA ALA A 943 30.56 14.53 8.22
C ALA A 943 30.00 13.62 7.10
N ARG A 944 28.93 12.85 7.37
CA ARG A 944 28.33 11.93 6.40
C ARG A 944 27.56 12.66 5.30
N ALA A 945 26.80 13.69 5.68
CA ALA A 945 26.06 14.53 4.74
C ALA A 945 26.98 15.52 4.00
N ALA A 946 27.96 16.08 4.71
CA ALA A 946 28.88 17.07 4.16
C ALA A 946 29.99 16.47 3.27
N GLY A 947 30.36 15.21 3.50
CA GLY A 947 31.46 14.52 2.81
C GLY A 947 31.37 14.51 1.28
N PRO A 948 30.22 14.13 0.67
CA PRO A 948 30.06 14.09 -0.79
C PRO A 948 30.32 15.44 -1.48
N ARG A 949 29.93 16.55 -0.84
CA ARG A 949 30.10 17.91 -1.39
C ARG A 949 31.44 18.52 -1.04
N LEU A 950 31.86 18.42 0.22
CA LEU A 950 33.05 19.10 0.75
C LEU A 950 34.35 18.32 0.51
N GLY A 951 34.27 17.03 0.21
CA GLY A 951 35.43 16.18 -0.02
C GLY A 951 36.47 16.29 1.11
N LYS A 952 37.72 16.64 0.77
CA LYS A 952 38.81 16.80 1.75
C LYS A 952 38.62 17.98 2.71
N ASN A 953 37.77 18.96 2.37
CA ASN A 953 37.53 20.14 3.20
C ASN A 953 36.67 19.85 4.44
N VAL A 954 35.99 18.69 4.49
CA VAL A 954 35.19 18.29 5.66
C VAL A 954 36.03 18.21 6.94
N GLN A 955 37.32 17.84 6.83
CA GLN A 955 38.22 17.78 7.98
C GLN A 955 38.59 19.18 8.51
N PHE A 956 38.66 20.18 7.62
CA PHE A 956 38.84 21.57 8.03
C PHE A 956 37.57 22.10 8.68
N ALA A 957 36.39 21.78 8.14
CA ALA A 957 35.11 22.15 8.76
C ALA A 957 34.95 21.57 10.18
N ILE A 958 35.26 20.27 10.38
CA ILE A 958 35.23 19.63 11.70
C ILE A 958 36.22 20.29 12.67
N ARG A 959 37.41 20.68 12.18
CA ARG A 959 38.42 21.32 13.03
C ARG A 959 38.01 22.75 13.40
N ALA A 960 37.51 23.52 12.44
CA ALA A 960 37.00 24.87 12.65
C ALA A 960 35.82 24.89 13.63
N SER A 961 34.90 23.94 13.50
CA SER A 961 33.77 23.79 14.42
C SER A 961 34.20 23.52 15.87
N LYS A 962 35.26 22.73 16.09
CA LYS A 962 35.83 22.44 17.42
C LYS A 962 36.71 23.56 17.98
N SER A 963 37.30 24.38 17.13
CA SER A 963 38.21 25.47 17.55
C SER A 963 37.53 26.82 17.70
N GLY A 964 36.27 26.93 17.28
CA GLY A 964 35.52 28.19 17.32
C GLY A 964 35.83 29.14 16.16
N ASN A 965 36.56 28.68 15.14
CA ASN A 965 36.93 29.49 13.98
C ASN A 965 35.84 29.44 12.90
N TRP A 966 34.68 30.01 13.21
CA TRP A 966 33.54 30.10 12.31
C TRP A 966 32.61 31.24 12.74
N HIS A 967 31.77 31.68 11.82
CA HIS A 967 30.73 32.69 12.06
C HIS A 967 29.45 32.33 11.30
N VAL A 968 28.35 33.04 11.54
CA VAL A 968 27.10 32.87 10.80
C VAL A 968 27.06 33.93 9.68
N GLY A 969 26.90 33.52 8.44
CA GLY A 969 26.81 34.40 7.28
C GLY A 969 25.48 35.18 7.22
N GLU A 970 25.37 36.12 6.26
CA GLU A 970 24.14 36.93 6.06
C GLU A 970 22.89 36.10 5.73
N ASP A 971 23.07 34.87 5.23
CA ASP A 971 22.03 33.90 4.89
C ASP A 971 21.65 32.97 6.08
N GLY A 972 22.25 33.18 7.25
CA GLY A 972 22.02 32.36 8.43
C GLY A 972 22.80 31.03 8.47
N MET A 973 23.68 30.77 7.49
CA MET A 973 24.44 29.53 7.42
C MET A 973 25.82 29.65 8.11
N PRO A 974 26.32 28.60 8.79
CA PRO A 974 27.67 28.60 9.34
C PRO A 974 28.74 28.65 8.25
N VAL A 975 29.63 29.63 8.37
CA VAL A 975 30.83 29.82 7.55
C VAL A 975 32.03 29.50 8.41
N VAL A 976 32.79 28.47 8.02
CA VAL A 976 34.00 28.03 8.74
C VAL A 976 35.26 28.59 8.08
N ASP A 977 36.21 29.05 8.88
CA ASP A 977 37.50 29.52 8.39
C ASP A 977 38.41 28.33 8.07
N THR A 978 38.83 28.20 6.81
CA THR A 978 39.78 27.18 6.38
C THR A 978 41.07 27.81 5.85
N PRO A 979 42.19 27.06 5.79
CA PRO A 979 43.44 27.56 5.21
C PRO A 979 43.34 28.00 3.74
N ASN A 980 42.26 27.61 3.03
CA ASN A 980 42.02 27.92 1.63
C ASN A 980 40.91 28.98 1.43
N GLY A 981 40.47 29.64 2.50
CA GLY A 981 39.38 30.62 2.51
C GLY A 981 38.17 30.17 3.35
N GLU A 982 37.18 31.05 3.41
CA GLU A 982 35.90 30.79 4.07
C GLU A 982 35.11 29.69 3.35
N LEU A 983 34.46 28.83 4.12
CA LEU A 983 33.69 27.70 3.62
C LEU A 983 32.29 27.69 4.24
N ALA A 984 31.25 27.94 3.44
CA ALA A 984 29.87 27.84 3.89
C ALA A 984 29.39 26.37 3.94
N LEU A 985 28.77 26.00 5.07
CA LEU A 985 28.02 24.75 5.20
C LEU A 985 26.59 24.94 4.68
N VAL A 986 25.97 23.88 4.18
CA VAL A 986 24.56 23.92 3.72
C VAL A 986 23.65 23.11 4.64
N GLN A 987 22.34 23.35 4.56
CA GLN A 987 21.34 22.68 5.38
C GLN A 987 21.48 21.14 5.30
N GLY A 988 21.46 20.48 6.45
CA GLY A 988 21.69 19.03 6.57
C GLY A 988 23.16 18.61 6.79
N GLU A 989 24.13 19.51 6.54
CA GLU A 989 25.55 19.25 6.78
C GLU A 989 26.04 19.63 8.17
N PHE A 990 25.22 20.31 8.96
CA PHE A 990 25.58 20.81 10.27
C PHE A 990 24.41 20.77 11.25
N GLU A 991 24.75 20.89 12.52
CA GLU A 991 23.85 21.13 13.63
C GLU A 991 24.42 22.32 14.43
N LEU A 992 23.60 23.35 14.62
CA LEU A 992 23.93 24.55 15.38
C LEU A 992 23.34 24.36 16.79
N ILE A 993 24.20 24.12 17.78
CA ILE A 993 23.79 23.95 19.16
C ILE A 993 23.97 25.28 19.86
N ASN A 994 22.86 25.92 20.20
CA ASN A 994 22.89 27.13 20.98
C ASN A 994 22.77 26.76 22.47
N ARG A 995 23.74 27.15 23.29
CA ARG A 995 23.71 26.96 24.74
C ARG A 995 23.88 28.30 25.45
N VAL A 996 23.35 28.43 26.65
CA VAL A 996 23.47 29.66 27.44
C VAL A 996 24.32 29.38 28.67
N GLU A 997 25.37 30.16 28.86
CA GLU A 997 26.28 30.10 30.02
C GLU A 997 26.13 31.37 30.86
N LEU A 998 26.48 31.31 32.15
CA LEU A 998 26.58 32.52 32.98
C LEU A 998 27.82 33.32 32.58
N ALA A 999 27.71 34.65 32.50
CA ALA A 999 28.78 35.55 32.07
C ALA A 999 29.92 35.70 33.11
N GLU A 1000 29.65 35.45 34.39
CA GLU A 1000 30.64 35.41 35.47
C GLU A 1000 30.61 34.04 36.15
N GLU A 1001 31.77 33.37 36.23
CA GLU A 1001 31.96 32.14 37.02
C GLU A 1001 31.91 32.48 38.52
N ASP A 1002 30.70 32.60 39.07
CA ASP A 1002 30.53 32.62 40.52
C ASP A 1002 30.70 31.16 41.01
N ALA A 1003 31.84 30.86 41.65
CA ALA A 1003 32.33 29.50 41.96
C ALA A 1003 31.41 28.65 42.88
N HIS A 1004 30.22 29.13 43.21
CA HIS A 1004 29.26 28.50 44.12
C HIS A 1004 27.87 28.24 43.52
N THR A 1005 27.59 28.67 42.27
CA THR A 1005 26.30 28.46 41.61
C THR A 1005 26.44 27.52 40.41
N SER A 1006 25.85 26.32 40.49
CA SER A 1006 25.83 25.36 39.39
C SER A 1006 24.54 25.54 38.58
N VAL A 1007 24.66 25.76 37.27
CA VAL A 1007 23.51 25.89 36.35
C VAL A 1007 23.62 24.93 35.17
N ALA A 1008 22.49 24.51 34.65
CA ALA A 1008 22.40 23.75 33.41
C ALA A 1008 21.46 24.47 32.44
N SER A 1009 21.71 24.42 31.14
CA SER A 1009 20.86 25.08 30.14
C SER A 1009 20.54 24.19 28.94
N ALA A 1010 19.45 24.52 28.26
CA ALA A 1010 19.03 23.87 27.02
C ALA A 1010 18.26 24.86 26.13
N SER A 1011 18.32 24.66 24.81
CA SER A 1011 17.51 25.38 23.83
C SER A 1011 16.08 24.86 23.76
N LEU A 1012 15.12 25.74 23.48
CA LEU A 1012 13.73 25.37 23.20
C LEU A 1012 13.48 25.18 21.70
N PRO A 1013 12.52 24.32 21.29
CA PRO A 1013 12.28 24.01 19.88
C PRO A 1013 11.91 25.21 19.01
N LYS A 1014 11.11 26.15 19.54
CA LYS A 1014 10.61 27.34 18.82
C LYS A 1014 11.46 28.60 19.07
N GLY A 1015 12.69 28.43 19.56
CA GLY A 1015 13.59 29.52 19.91
C GLY A 1015 13.50 29.93 21.38
N GLY A 1016 14.61 30.45 21.91
CA GLY A 1016 14.78 30.70 23.34
C GLY A 1016 15.51 29.58 24.07
N PHE A 1017 15.69 29.76 25.38
CA PHE A 1017 16.50 28.90 26.24
C PHE A 1017 15.89 28.76 27.61
N ILE A 1018 16.21 27.66 28.28
CA ILE A 1018 15.96 27.47 29.70
C ILE A 1018 17.29 27.35 30.44
N VAL A 1019 17.37 27.95 31.63
CA VAL A 1019 18.53 27.90 32.52
C VAL A 1019 18.05 27.47 33.90
N MET A 1020 18.44 26.27 34.32
CA MET A 1020 18.02 25.63 35.56
C MET A 1020 19.15 25.71 36.60
N ASN A 1021 18.85 26.25 37.77
CA ASN A 1021 19.77 26.23 38.91
C ASN A 1021 19.78 24.84 39.56
N THR A 1022 20.96 24.21 39.62
CA THR A 1022 21.14 22.85 40.15
C THR A 1022 21.75 22.82 41.56
N THR A 1023 22.07 23.99 42.15
CA THR A 1023 22.55 24.07 43.53
C THR A 1023 21.43 23.72 44.51
N LEU A 1024 21.70 22.76 45.41
CA LEU A 1024 20.77 22.30 46.44
C LEU A 1024 21.21 22.80 47.82
N ASP A 1025 20.33 23.52 48.50
CA ASP A 1025 20.49 23.87 49.91
C ASP A 1025 19.89 22.79 50.84
N ALA A 1026 20.04 22.97 52.16
CA ALA A 1026 19.56 22.01 53.15
C ALA A 1026 18.03 21.86 53.13
N ASP A 1027 17.28 22.93 52.85
CA ASP A 1027 15.82 22.92 52.84
C ASP A 1027 15.27 22.22 51.59
N LEU A 1028 15.88 22.45 50.42
CA LEU A 1028 15.54 21.75 49.17
C LEU A 1028 15.85 20.25 49.28
N LEU A 1029 16.96 19.86 49.91
CA LEU A 1029 17.27 18.45 50.19
C LEU A 1029 16.26 17.82 51.15
N ALA A 1030 15.86 18.55 52.20
CA ALA A 1030 14.86 18.08 53.16
C ALA A 1030 13.47 17.91 52.53
N GLU A 1031 13.03 18.86 51.70
CA GLU A 1031 11.76 18.76 50.97
C GLU A 1031 11.78 17.62 49.94
N GLY A 1032 12.91 17.44 49.24
CA GLY A 1032 13.10 16.32 48.32
C GLY A 1032 12.95 14.96 49.01
N TYR A 1033 13.44 14.85 50.25
CA TYR A 1033 13.27 13.66 51.09
C TYR A 1033 11.82 13.49 51.56
N ALA A 1034 11.12 14.58 51.93
CA ALA A 1034 9.71 14.53 52.27
C ALA A 1034 8.82 14.08 51.09
N ARG A 1035 9.12 14.51 49.87
CA ARG A 1035 8.43 14.06 48.65
C ARG A 1035 8.70 12.58 48.32
N ASP A 1036 9.89 12.06 48.64
CA ASP A 1036 10.14 10.61 48.58
C ASP A 1036 9.28 9.85 49.59
N ALA A 1037 9.15 10.38 50.80
CA ALA A 1037 8.29 9.79 51.83
C ALA A 1037 6.84 9.74 51.37
N ILE A 1038 6.30 10.83 50.79
CA ILE A 1038 4.95 10.85 50.21
C ILE A 1038 4.76 9.71 49.19
N ARG A 1039 5.72 9.52 48.28
CA ARG A 1039 5.65 8.42 47.30
C ARG A 1039 5.62 7.06 48.00
N ALA A 1040 6.51 6.82 48.97
CA ALA A 1040 6.54 5.57 49.73
C ALA A 1040 5.22 5.33 50.48
N VAL A 1041 4.56 6.38 50.95
CA VAL A 1041 3.22 6.32 51.54
C VAL A 1041 2.17 5.90 50.52
N GLN A 1042 2.18 6.46 49.32
CA GLN A 1042 1.24 6.08 48.28
C GLN A 1042 1.43 4.62 47.84
N ASP A 1043 2.68 4.16 47.73
CA ASP A 1043 2.98 2.74 47.45
C ASP A 1043 2.45 1.83 48.58
N ALA A 1044 2.67 2.20 49.85
CA ALA A 1044 2.15 1.46 51.01
C ALA A 1044 0.60 1.46 51.08
N ARG A 1045 -0.06 2.56 50.70
CA ARG A 1045 -1.53 2.62 50.62
C ARG A 1045 -2.07 1.64 49.59
N LYS A 1046 -1.43 1.55 48.43
CA LYS A 1046 -1.79 0.62 47.36
C LYS A 1046 -1.60 -0.83 47.80
N GLU A 1047 -0.48 -1.15 48.45
CA GLU A 1047 -0.22 -2.48 49.01
C GLU A 1047 -1.22 -2.88 50.09
N ALA A 1048 -1.69 -1.91 50.89
CA ALA A 1048 -2.71 -2.10 51.90
C ALA A 1048 -4.15 -2.17 51.34
N GLY A 1049 -4.34 -2.03 50.02
CA GLY A 1049 -5.65 -2.03 49.37
C GLY A 1049 -6.54 -0.85 49.76
N LEU A 1050 -5.94 0.28 50.16
CA LEU A 1050 -6.66 1.51 50.49
C LEU A 1050 -6.99 2.29 49.22
N GLU A 1051 -8.21 2.82 49.14
CA GLU A 1051 -8.59 3.72 48.06
C GLU A 1051 -7.81 5.03 48.18
N ILE A 1052 -7.54 5.71 47.06
CA ILE A 1052 -6.80 6.99 47.07
C ILE A 1052 -7.51 8.07 47.90
N THR A 1053 -8.82 7.89 48.11
CA THR A 1053 -9.74 8.75 48.83
C THR A 1053 -9.73 8.53 50.34
N ASP A 1054 -9.15 7.43 50.81
CA ASP A 1054 -9.19 7.04 52.22
C ASP A 1054 -8.31 7.96 53.07
N ARG A 1055 -8.86 8.42 54.21
CA ARG A 1055 -8.07 9.11 55.24
C ARG A 1055 -7.26 8.08 56.03
N ILE A 1056 -6.03 8.41 56.39
CA ILE A 1056 -5.09 7.44 57.00
C ILE A 1056 -4.48 7.92 58.32
N VAL A 1057 -4.17 6.95 59.17
CA VAL A 1057 -3.20 7.07 60.26
C VAL A 1057 -1.85 6.64 59.69
N LEU A 1058 -0.86 7.54 59.74
CA LEU A 1058 0.45 7.37 59.11
C LEU A 1058 1.57 7.35 60.15
N THR A 1059 2.43 6.34 60.10
CA THR A 1059 3.68 6.28 60.86
C THR A 1059 4.86 6.15 59.90
N LEU A 1060 5.84 7.05 60.03
CA LEU A 1060 7.09 7.08 59.28
C LEU A 1060 8.26 6.74 60.21
N GLN A 1061 8.90 5.60 60.00
CA GLN A 1061 10.10 5.18 60.71
C GLN A 1061 11.32 5.55 59.87
N ALA A 1062 11.98 6.65 60.24
CA ALA A 1062 13.04 7.26 59.45
C ALA A 1062 14.42 7.06 60.08
N PRO A 1063 15.50 7.01 59.27
CA PRO A 1063 16.87 7.09 59.78
C PRO A 1063 17.06 8.32 60.68
N GLU A 1064 17.82 8.19 61.77
CA GLU A 1064 18.03 9.29 62.74
C GLU A 1064 18.49 10.60 62.09
N ALA A 1065 19.31 10.53 61.05
CA ALA A 1065 19.83 11.70 60.33
C ALA A 1065 18.77 12.43 59.47
N ASP A 1066 17.64 11.79 59.17
CA ASP A 1066 16.62 12.30 58.25
C ASP A 1066 15.27 12.58 58.91
N ALA A 1067 15.04 12.10 60.14
CA ALA A 1067 13.78 12.33 60.87
C ALA A 1067 13.41 13.83 61.01
N ALA A 1068 14.40 14.69 61.25
CA ALA A 1068 14.20 16.14 61.33
C ALA A 1068 13.72 16.75 60.00
N LYS A 1069 14.14 16.17 58.85
CA LYS A 1069 13.71 16.62 57.52
C LYS A 1069 12.24 16.32 57.27
N LEU A 1070 11.77 15.15 57.71
CA LEU A 1070 10.35 14.78 57.61
C LEU A 1070 9.48 15.63 58.53
N GLU A 1071 9.96 15.92 59.75
CA GLU A 1071 9.21 16.79 60.66
C GLU A 1071 9.13 18.24 60.18
N GLN A 1072 10.18 18.76 59.54
CA GLN A 1072 10.16 20.08 58.90
C GLN A 1072 9.04 20.20 57.84
N PHE A 1073 8.72 19.11 57.13
CA PHE A 1073 7.71 19.06 56.07
C PHE A 1073 6.49 18.21 56.44
N ARG A 1074 6.20 18.08 57.74
CA ARG A 1074 5.07 17.31 58.27
C ARG A 1074 3.74 17.65 57.59
N ASP A 1075 3.44 18.94 57.44
CA ASP A 1075 2.16 19.40 56.89
C ASP A 1075 2.02 19.07 55.40
N LEU A 1076 3.13 19.15 54.64
CA LEU A 1076 3.17 18.73 53.24
C LEU A 1076 2.88 17.24 53.13
N ILE A 1077 3.56 16.41 53.94
CA ILE A 1077 3.35 14.96 53.94
C ILE A 1077 1.91 14.61 54.32
N ALA A 1078 1.38 15.22 55.39
CA ALA A 1078 0.03 14.93 55.86
C ALA A 1078 -1.03 15.36 54.84
N GLY A 1079 -0.87 16.52 54.21
CA GLY A 1079 -1.76 17.03 53.18
C GLY A 1079 -1.80 16.13 51.94
N GLU A 1080 -0.64 15.82 51.37
CA GLU A 1080 -0.49 15.04 50.13
C GLU A 1080 -0.86 13.55 50.30
N THR A 1081 -0.97 13.06 51.54
CA THR A 1081 -1.29 11.66 51.84
C THR A 1081 -2.64 11.46 52.51
N LEU A 1082 -3.42 12.54 52.71
CA LEU A 1082 -4.68 12.54 53.46
C LEU A 1082 -4.54 11.94 54.87
N ALA A 1083 -3.39 12.14 55.51
CA ALA A 1083 -3.14 11.64 56.85
C ALA A 1083 -3.87 12.51 57.90
N THR A 1084 -4.75 11.90 58.69
CA THR A 1084 -5.42 12.56 59.83
C THR A 1084 -4.49 12.65 61.03
N THR A 1085 -3.54 11.71 61.13
CA THR A 1085 -2.46 11.72 62.12
C THR A 1085 -1.18 11.21 61.46
N LEU A 1086 -0.07 11.92 61.68
CA LEU A 1086 1.27 11.55 61.22
C LEU A 1086 2.21 11.42 62.43
N THR A 1087 2.93 10.32 62.56
CA THR A 1087 3.99 10.13 63.58
C THR A 1087 5.32 9.86 62.89
N VAL A 1088 6.36 10.64 63.19
CA VAL A 1088 7.72 10.39 62.71
C VAL A 1088 8.54 9.80 63.85
N GLU A 1089 9.03 8.57 63.66
CA GLU A 1089 9.85 7.84 64.64
C GLU A 1089 11.30 7.76 64.13
N PRO A 1090 12.27 8.41 64.79
CA PRO A 1090 13.67 8.19 64.50
C PRO A 1090 14.06 6.77 64.93
N GLN A 1091 14.56 5.97 63.98
CA GLN A 1091 15.05 4.62 64.23
C GLN A 1091 16.43 4.39 63.60
N ASN A 1092 17.15 3.40 64.13
CA ASN A 1092 18.40 2.93 63.54
C ASN A 1092 18.11 1.98 62.35
N VAL A 1093 17.52 2.55 61.29
CA VAL A 1093 17.20 1.88 60.03
C VAL A 1093 17.98 2.51 58.89
N GLN A 1094 18.29 1.74 57.83
CA GLN A 1094 19.02 2.25 56.67
C GLN A 1094 18.11 2.99 55.67
N GLU A 1095 16.82 2.67 55.65
CA GLU A 1095 15.84 3.23 54.73
C GLU A 1095 14.55 3.58 55.47
N LEU A 1096 13.75 4.47 54.89
CA LEU A 1096 12.44 4.88 55.42
C LEU A 1096 11.47 3.70 55.38
N GLN A 1097 10.85 3.39 56.52
CA GLN A 1097 9.76 2.41 56.61
C GLN A 1097 8.43 3.12 56.85
N VAL A 1098 7.39 2.69 56.15
CA VAL A 1098 6.08 3.33 56.15
C VAL A 1098 5.01 2.35 56.64
N SER A 1099 4.19 2.79 57.59
CA SER A 1099 3.00 2.06 58.04
C SER A 1099 1.77 2.94 57.88
N VAL A 1100 0.75 2.41 57.21
CA VAL A 1100 -0.52 3.09 56.96
C VAL A 1100 -1.69 2.23 57.43
N ALA A 1101 -2.68 2.87 58.06
CA ALA A 1101 -3.95 2.26 58.41
C ALA A 1101 -5.10 3.22 58.05
N LYS A 1102 -6.26 2.67 57.68
CA LYS A 1102 -7.47 3.49 57.44
C LYS A 1102 -7.89 4.16 58.76
N ALA A 1103 -8.13 5.47 58.71
CA ALA A 1103 -8.54 6.29 59.85
C ALA A 1103 -10.01 6.07 60.23
#